data_AF-A0A6E8VUH5-F1
#
_entry.id   AF-A0A6E8VUH5-F1
#
_cell.length_a   1.000
_cell.length_b   1.000
_cell.length_c   1.000
_cell.angle_alpha   90.00
_cell.angle_beta   90.00
_cell.angle_gamma   90.00
#
_symmetry.space_group_name_H-M   'P 1'
#
loop_
_entity.id
_entity.type
_entity.pdbx_description
1 polymer ?
#
loop_
_entity_poly.entity_id
_entity_poly.type
_entity_poly.pdbx_seq_one_letter_code
_entity_poly.pdbx_strand_id
1 'polypeptide(L)'
;MDVTVEDFCEETNFPEESPCPSPFEPAKQLLNIGFLQINGRFTPHSGPSSVCSTRSCSLAATPVPPDATDATDEQDEQRHTGEAGGQEENLKPRKWSLPHLPTEATKFELTGRATPVFTWNPMPTSSNVIYALSDKNQQIVFSQLEQEAATETSVSEVSSVVDSEAELEVDEEPATEPTKAAKDTTQPKDDMYPNCDVNVWLRSCEQEIVEPIEGKVQGTVPEWLNGSLLRNGPGSLKVGDMMFNHLFDSSALLHRFNIDNGKITYQCRFLKSDAYKKNNAARRIVVTEFGTSAVPDPCQTIFQKIAAVFNKPGVNNSDNAMISIYPFGDEFFAFTESPIIHRIDPETLDTEAKLNVSDYVGIVNHTSHPHVMSDGTVYNLGCSITKTGPAYTIICFPHGPGMFENARIVASVPARWKFHPGYMHTFGITENYFVIVEQPLSVSVPTMVVSQIRNRPMAAALKWFESQQTYIYLLDRDTGELRHTFHTEPFFYLHIINQYEREGHVVLDICCYKDPAMLNCMYVDTMRNMQNNPDYAKMFRGRPLRFVLPLNCGTERAKGRPAAGPKGSSAAADASWSDMWQHLGSFSAGDSTDSGLVLQNLVQIEDSKATAYVMPNRTIFCKPELLCDLGCETPRIYYERHLGRPYRYFYAISSDVDASNPGTLIKVDVVTKGKLTWCEENVYPSEPIFVPAPDPQSEDDGVVLAAMVWGREEQNRAGLLVLDAKSFTELGRCEFVTPGPVPKCLHGWFQPTATTTKGD
;
A
#
# COMPACT_ATOMS: atom_id res chain seq x y z
N MET A 1 -14.98 -29.02 -15.66
CA MET A 1 -14.34 -29.17 -14.35
C MET A 1 -14.86 -28.01 -13.55
N ASP A 2 -15.87 -28.28 -12.74
CA ASP A 2 -16.61 -27.28 -11.96
C ASP A 2 -15.81 -26.97 -10.70
N VAL A 3 -15.36 -25.71 -10.58
CA VAL A 3 -14.74 -25.15 -9.38
C VAL A 3 -15.83 -24.29 -8.73
N THR A 4 -16.24 -24.64 -7.50
CA THR A 4 -17.31 -23.92 -6.78
C THR A 4 -16.71 -22.83 -5.90
N VAL A 5 -17.53 -21.86 -5.48
CA VAL A 5 -17.15 -20.76 -4.58
C VAL A 5 -16.61 -21.27 -3.24
N GLU A 6 -16.86 -22.54 -2.91
CA GLU A 6 -16.29 -23.22 -1.74
C GLU A 6 -14.77 -23.40 -1.83
N ASP A 7 -14.15 -23.44 -3.01
CA ASP A 7 -12.68 -23.54 -3.13
C ASP A 7 -11.94 -22.29 -2.59
N PHE A 8 -12.61 -21.13 -2.59
CA PHE A 8 -12.12 -19.92 -1.90
C PHE A 8 -12.27 -20.02 -0.37
N CYS A 9 -13.19 -20.84 0.13
CA CYS A 9 -13.38 -21.13 1.55
C CYS A 9 -12.56 -22.35 2.02
N GLU A 10 -12.27 -23.33 1.17
CA GLU A 10 -11.53 -24.55 1.55
C GLU A 10 -10.03 -24.29 1.77
N GLU A 11 -9.43 -23.27 1.15
CA GLU A 11 -8.09 -22.78 1.50
C GLU A 11 -8.02 -22.09 2.89
N THR A 12 -9.12 -22.03 3.64
CA THR A 12 -9.19 -21.42 4.98
C THR A 12 -9.42 -22.39 6.13
N ASN A 13 -9.38 -23.71 5.92
CA ASN A 13 -9.57 -24.65 7.03
C ASN A 13 -8.30 -24.82 7.88
N PHE A 14 -8.38 -24.36 9.12
CA PHE A 14 -7.39 -24.49 10.19
C PHE A 14 -7.15 -25.97 10.53
N PRO A 15 -5.90 -26.42 10.75
CA PRO A 15 -5.67 -27.61 11.55
C PRO A 15 -6.08 -27.29 12.99
N GLU A 16 -7.10 -27.99 13.50
CA GLU A 16 -7.29 -28.14 14.94
C GLU A 16 -5.99 -28.71 15.53
N GLU A 17 -5.53 -28.11 16.63
CA GLU A 17 -4.37 -28.48 17.46
C GLU A 17 -2.98 -27.92 17.09
N SER A 18 -2.74 -26.65 17.41
CA SER A 18 -1.50 -26.23 18.10
C SER A 18 -1.66 -24.91 18.86
N PRO A 19 -1.06 -24.75 20.05
CA PRO A 19 -1.49 -23.74 21.02
C PRO A 19 -0.78 -22.40 20.79
N CYS A 20 -1.54 -21.36 20.49
CA CYS A 20 -1.14 -19.99 20.78
C CYS A 20 -2.12 -19.42 21.83
N PRO A 21 -1.63 -18.82 22.94
CA PRO A 21 -2.46 -18.55 24.11
C PRO A 21 -3.44 -17.42 23.83
N SER A 22 -4.71 -17.76 23.65
CA SER A 22 -5.81 -16.80 23.78
C SER A 22 -5.95 -16.40 25.26
N PRO A 23 -5.92 -15.12 25.63
CA PRO A 23 -6.35 -14.70 26.95
C PRO A 23 -7.87 -14.69 26.92
N PHE A 24 -8.50 -15.68 27.54
CA PHE A 24 -9.80 -15.61 28.24
C PHE A 24 -10.46 -17.00 28.24
N GLU A 25 -10.32 -17.71 29.36
CA GLU A 25 -11.39 -18.60 29.84
C GLU A 25 -11.79 -18.19 31.28
N PRO A 26 -13.05 -18.45 31.67
CA PRO A 26 -13.76 -17.64 32.64
C PRO A 26 -13.74 -18.28 34.03
N ALA A 27 -13.13 -17.62 35.00
CA ALA A 27 -13.26 -17.98 36.41
C ALA A 27 -13.65 -16.77 37.27
N LYS A 28 -14.85 -16.88 37.82
CA LYS A 28 -15.45 -16.06 38.89
C LYS A 28 -14.42 -15.59 39.93
N GLN A 29 -14.29 -14.27 40.12
CA GLN A 29 -14.32 -13.65 41.45
C GLN A 29 -14.52 -12.13 41.34
N LEU A 30 -15.56 -11.66 42.01
CA LEU A 30 -15.96 -10.26 42.15
C LEU A 30 -14.87 -9.41 42.82
N LEU A 31 -14.65 -8.20 42.30
CA LEU A 31 -14.25 -7.05 43.11
C LEU A 31 -15.08 -5.82 42.68
N ASN A 32 -16.11 -5.55 43.48
CA ASN A 32 -16.91 -4.33 43.48
C ASN A 32 -16.05 -3.10 43.78
N ILE A 33 -16.05 -2.08 42.90
CA ILE A 33 -15.91 -0.68 43.33
C ILE A 33 -16.89 0.16 42.50
N GLY A 34 -17.90 0.70 43.17
CA GLY A 34 -19.02 1.43 42.56
C GLY A 34 -18.65 2.84 42.09
N PHE A 35 -19.43 3.30 41.12
CA PHE A 35 -19.48 4.70 40.67
C PHE A 35 -20.08 5.60 41.76
N LEU A 36 -19.51 6.79 41.94
CA LEU A 36 -20.13 7.88 42.69
C LEU A 36 -20.29 9.06 41.73
N GLN A 37 -21.54 9.32 41.34
CA GLN A 37 -21.96 10.48 40.57
C GLN A 37 -22.75 11.38 41.50
N ILE A 38 -22.29 12.62 41.79
CA ILE A 38 -23.14 13.69 42.35
C ILE A 38 -22.72 15.08 41.82
N ASN A 39 -23.74 15.83 41.38
CA ASN A 39 -23.91 17.27 41.09
C ASN A 39 -23.55 17.86 39.71
N GLY A 40 -24.48 17.67 38.77
CA GLY A 40 -24.50 18.37 37.49
C GLY A 40 -24.90 19.85 37.56
N ARG A 41 -24.38 20.63 36.61
CA ARG A 41 -25.03 21.72 35.83
C ARG A 41 -24.03 22.35 34.84
N PHE A 42 -24.56 22.87 33.74
CA PHE A 42 -23.88 23.46 32.57
C PHE A 42 -23.48 24.96 32.75
N THR A 43 -22.28 25.31 32.24
CA THR A 43 -21.68 26.56 31.60
C THR A 43 -22.22 28.01 31.84
N PRO A 44 -21.52 29.11 31.43
CA PRO A 44 -20.08 29.52 31.39
C PRO A 44 -19.80 31.01 31.83
N HIS A 45 -18.53 31.45 32.10
CA HIS A 45 -17.95 32.79 31.72
C HIS A 45 -16.56 33.16 32.34
N SER A 46 -15.70 33.77 31.50
CA SER A 46 -14.64 34.81 31.72
C SER A 46 -13.38 34.57 32.59
N GLY A 47 -12.19 34.92 32.06
CA GLY A 47 -10.81 34.75 32.59
C GLY A 47 -10.37 35.70 33.73
N PRO A 48 -9.08 36.13 33.90
CA PRO A 48 -7.80 35.79 33.23
C PRO A 48 -6.65 35.33 34.20
N SER A 49 -5.52 34.90 33.61
CA SER A 49 -4.11 34.89 34.11
C SER A 49 -3.75 34.46 35.55
N SER A 50 -2.85 33.47 35.71
CA SER A 50 -1.45 33.68 36.16
C SER A 50 -0.72 32.39 36.57
N VAL A 51 0.41 32.12 35.90
CA VAL A 51 1.72 31.61 36.36
C VAL A 51 1.83 30.91 37.74
N CYS A 52 2.31 29.65 37.74
CA CYS A 52 3.43 29.22 38.61
C CYS A 52 4.03 27.88 38.13
N SER A 53 5.34 27.87 37.91
CA SER A 53 6.19 26.71 37.63
C SER A 53 6.41 25.84 38.88
N THR A 54 6.69 24.55 38.73
CA THR A 54 8.01 23.97 39.10
C THR A 54 8.11 22.44 38.90
N ARG A 55 9.21 22.08 38.23
CA ARG A 55 10.18 20.99 38.50
C ARG A 55 9.79 19.52 38.32
N SER A 56 10.39 18.99 37.25
CA SER A 56 10.96 17.65 37.07
C SER A 56 11.90 17.20 38.20
N CYS A 57 11.84 15.91 38.55
CA CYS A 57 12.90 15.19 39.26
C CYS A 57 13.27 13.92 38.46
N SER A 58 14.52 13.89 37.99
CA SER A 58 15.25 12.70 37.55
C SER A 58 16.12 12.21 38.72
N LEU A 59 16.25 10.89 38.90
CA LEU A 59 17.27 10.29 39.76
C LEU A 59 18.10 9.31 38.93
N ALA A 60 19.31 9.74 38.59
CA ALA A 60 20.46 8.89 38.26
C ALA A 60 21.45 9.05 39.42
N ALA A 61 22.01 7.96 39.93
CA ALA A 61 23.01 7.98 40.98
C ALA A 61 24.32 7.39 40.46
N THR A 62 25.41 8.16 40.55
CA THR A 62 26.77 7.72 40.89
C THR A 62 27.69 8.96 41.05
N PRO A 63 28.83 8.85 41.77
CA PRO A 63 29.20 9.80 42.82
C PRO A 63 30.15 10.93 42.38
N VAL A 64 30.12 12.01 43.16
CA VAL A 64 30.94 13.23 43.00
C VAL A 64 32.14 13.19 43.96
N PRO A 65 33.37 13.56 43.53
CA PRO A 65 34.48 13.89 44.43
C PRO A 65 34.46 15.39 44.82
N PRO A 66 35.06 15.79 45.96
CA PRO A 66 34.72 17.05 46.62
C PRO A 66 35.41 18.29 46.05
N ASP A 67 34.62 19.37 45.99
CA ASP A 67 34.88 20.80 46.20
C ASP A 67 36.19 21.46 45.73
N ALA A 68 36.04 22.51 44.92
CA ALA A 68 36.76 23.78 45.08
C ALA A 68 35.94 24.94 44.45
N THR A 69 35.27 25.65 45.35
CA THR A 69 34.95 27.10 45.44
C THR A 69 35.24 28.08 44.29
N ASP A 70 34.32 29.06 44.23
CA ASP A 70 34.44 30.46 43.80
C ASP A 70 34.61 30.73 42.29
N ALA A 71 34.15 31.84 41.70
CA ALA A 71 33.16 32.88 41.98
C ALA A 71 33.18 33.76 40.71
N THR A 72 32.03 34.34 40.33
CA THR A 72 31.88 35.67 39.68
C THR A 72 32.77 36.03 38.46
N ASP A 73 32.19 36.19 37.27
CA ASP A 73 31.79 37.52 36.75
C ASP A 73 31.42 37.52 35.26
N GLU A 74 30.32 38.23 35.01
CA GLU A 74 29.99 39.19 33.95
C GLU A 74 30.77 39.31 32.62
N GLN A 75 29.93 39.47 31.57
CA GLN A 75 30.01 40.43 30.45
C GLN A 75 30.71 40.07 29.12
N ASP A 76 29.90 40.30 28.08
CA ASP A 76 30.18 40.98 26.80
C ASP A 76 30.86 40.29 25.61
N GLU A 77 30.00 40.15 24.58
CA GLU A 77 30.09 40.77 23.25
C GLU A 77 31.31 40.58 22.30
N GLN A 78 30.90 40.23 21.07
CA GLN A 78 31.44 40.66 19.77
C GLN A 78 32.66 39.95 19.15
N ARG A 79 32.34 39.33 17.99
CA ARG A 79 33.00 39.42 16.67
C ARG A 79 34.54 39.49 16.64
N HIS A 80 35.19 38.52 15.99
CA HIS A 80 35.74 38.74 14.64
C HIS A 80 36.32 37.47 14.00
N THR A 81 36.17 37.48 12.67
CA THR A 81 36.90 36.82 11.58
C THR A 81 38.40 36.61 11.78
N GLY A 82 38.93 35.50 11.24
CA GLY A 82 40.36 35.35 10.96
C GLY A 82 40.76 33.95 10.50
N GLU A 83 40.94 33.78 9.19
CA GLU A 83 41.72 32.71 8.59
C GLU A 83 43.21 32.83 8.97
N ALA A 84 43.89 31.72 9.24
CA ALA A 84 45.11 31.29 8.53
C ALA A 84 45.82 30.15 9.29
N GLY A 85 46.00 29.02 8.57
CA GLY A 85 47.18 28.14 8.52
C GLY A 85 48.01 27.83 9.76
N GLY A 86 48.20 26.53 10.01
CA GLY A 86 49.36 26.06 10.78
C GLY A 86 49.29 24.62 11.29
N GLN A 87 49.97 23.73 10.56
CA GLN A 87 50.73 22.57 11.05
C GLN A 87 50.00 21.28 11.49
N GLU A 88 50.28 20.24 10.71
CA GLU A 88 50.21 18.83 11.07
C GLU A 88 51.14 18.53 12.26
N GLU A 89 50.56 17.98 13.33
CA GLU A 89 51.30 17.15 14.28
C GLU A 89 50.73 15.73 14.30
N ASN A 90 51.63 14.78 14.07
CA ASN A 90 51.46 13.34 14.18
C ASN A 90 51.00 12.93 15.59
N LEU A 91 49.78 12.38 15.72
CA LEU A 91 49.37 11.62 16.89
C LEU A 91 48.91 10.21 16.49
N LYS A 92 49.73 9.24 16.88
CA LYS A 92 49.52 7.79 16.74
C LYS A 92 48.19 7.36 17.39
N PRO A 93 47.47 6.36 16.83
CA PRO A 93 46.24 5.87 17.42
C PRO A 93 46.52 5.11 18.73
N ARG A 94 45.92 5.58 19.83
CA ARG A 94 45.84 4.83 21.09
C ARG A 94 44.85 3.67 20.92
N LYS A 95 45.35 2.44 20.99
CA LYS A 95 44.54 1.23 21.22
C LYS A 95 43.76 1.39 22.53
N TRP A 96 42.44 1.36 22.47
CA TRP A 96 41.59 1.12 23.62
C TRP A 96 41.25 -0.36 23.67
N SER A 97 41.80 -1.05 24.67
CA SER A 97 41.43 -2.42 25.04
C SER A 97 40.10 -2.39 25.81
N LEU A 98 39.12 -3.16 25.36
CA LEU A 98 37.88 -3.46 26.08
C LEU A 98 38.20 -4.11 27.44
N PRO A 99 37.64 -3.64 28.57
CA PRO A 99 37.67 -4.39 29.81
C PRO A 99 36.62 -5.51 29.79
N HIS A 100 37.02 -6.67 30.29
CA HIS A 100 36.23 -7.88 30.43
C HIS A 100 34.89 -7.66 31.16
N LEU A 101 33.80 -8.23 30.61
CA LEU A 101 32.50 -8.34 31.27
C LEU A 101 32.57 -9.36 32.43
N PRO A 102 32.07 -9.05 33.63
CA PRO A 102 31.93 -10.04 34.70
C PRO A 102 30.69 -10.90 34.46
N THR A 103 30.88 -12.21 34.48
CA THR A 103 29.86 -13.25 34.59
C THR A 103 29.42 -13.38 36.05
N GLU A 104 28.33 -12.73 36.47
CA GLU A 104 27.46 -13.17 37.59
C GLU A 104 26.24 -12.25 37.77
N ALA A 105 25.08 -12.84 38.09
CA ALA A 105 23.77 -12.19 38.16
C ALA A 105 23.63 -11.21 39.35
N THR A 106 23.28 -9.96 39.09
CA THR A 106 22.99 -8.95 40.13
C THR A 106 21.48 -8.73 40.27
N LYS A 107 20.93 -8.95 41.48
CA LYS A 107 19.51 -8.72 41.83
C LYS A 107 19.28 -7.29 42.31
N PHE A 108 18.17 -6.66 41.90
CA PHE A 108 17.67 -5.40 42.47
C PHE A 108 16.29 -5.61 43.10
N GLU A 109 16.09 -5.12 44.33
CA GLU A 109 14.78 -5.04 44.99
C GLU A 109 14.11 -3.69 44.67
N LEU A 110 12.84 -3.73 44.24
CA LEU A 110 12.01 -2.54 43.97
C LEU A 110 10.98 -2.36 45.09
N THR A 111 11.10 -1.26 45.84
CA THR A 111 10.05 -0.78 46.76
C THR A 111 9.37 0.45 46.15
N GLY A 112 8.12 0.32 45.70
CA GLY A 112 7.30 1.44 45.23
C GLY A 112 6.28 1.06 44.14
N ARG A 113 5.04 1.60 44.22
CA ARG A 113 3.93 1.31 43.30
C ARG A 113 4.23 1.79 41.87
N ALA A 114 4.36 0.84 40.93
CA ALA A 114 4.36 1.10 39.50
C ALA A 114 2.93 0.94 38.92
N THR A 115 2.52 1.88 38.07
CA THR A 115 1.32 1.71 37.22
C THR A 115 1.79 1.21 35.86
N PRO A 116 1.31 0.07 35.34
CA PRO A 116 1.76 -0.43 34.06
C PRO A 116 1.18 0.42 32.92
N VAL A 117 2.05 1.06 32.15
CA VAL A 117 1.74 1.60 30.81
C VAL A 117 2.14 0.52 29.82
N PHE A 118 1.16 -0.14 29.20
CA PHE A 118 1.42 -1.08 28.11
C PHE A 118 1.66 -0.30 26.82
N THR A 119 2.89 -0.27 26.36
CA THR A 119 3.24 0.08 24.98
C THR A 119 3.59 -1.20 24.24
N TRP A 120 2.78 -1.56 23.24
CA TRP A 120 3.07 -2.64 22.31
C TRP A 120 3.42 -2.05 20.94
N ASN A 121 4.67 -2.22 20.52
CA ASN A 121 5.18 -2.14 19.14
C ASN A 121 6.70 -2.40 19.17
N PRO A 122 7.36 -2.83 18.07
CA PRO A 122 6.88 -3.59 16.89
C PRO A 122 7.88 -4.67 16.40
N MET A 123 7.50 -5.42 15.34
CA MET A 123 8.37 -6.02 14.30
C MET A 123 9.41 -7.09 14.71
N PRO A 124 9.34 -8.33 14.17
CA PRO A 124 10.49 -9.23 14.18
C PRO A 124 11.46 -8.83 13.06
N THR A 125 12.46 -8.01 13.38
CA THR A 125 13.70 -8.03 12.60
C THR A 125 14.48 -9.28 13.03
N SER A 126 14.76 -10.17 12.09
CA SER A 126 15.48 -11.41 12.34
C SER A 126 16.84 -11.16 13.01
N SER A 127 16.99 -11.72 14.22
CA SER A 127 18.20 -12.02 15.01
C SER A 127 18.12 -11.40 16.42
N ASN A 128 17.96 -12.26 17.44
CA ASN A 128 17.95 -12.00 18.89
C ASN A 128 16.57 -11.77 19.54
N VAL A 129 15.85 -12.86 19.79
CA VAL A 129 14.75 -12.89 20.77
C VAL A 129 15.33 -13.40 22.10
N ILE A 130 15.38 -12.53 23.11
CA ILE A 130 15.60 -12.92 24.51
C ILE A 130 14.25 -12.83 25.21
N TYR A 131 13.77 -13.93 25.77
CA TYR A 131 12.55 -13.94 26.59
C TYR A 131 12.90 -14.11 28.07
N ALA A 132 11.96 -13.65 28.91
CA ALA A 132 12.08 -13.68 30.35
C ALA A 132 11.04 -14.67 30.89
N LEU A 133 11.49 -15.76 31.52
CA LEU A 133 10.59 -16.70 32.19
C LEU A 133 10.42 -16.27 33.65
N SER A 134 9.17 -16.12 34.09
CA SER A 134 8.84 -16.02 35.51
C SER A 134 8.57 -17.42 36.04
N ASP A 135 9.39 -17.91 36.97
CA ASP A 135 9.01 -19.09 37.75
C ASP A 135 7.95 -18.73 38.81
N LYS A 136 7.39 -19.76 39.47
CA LYS A 136 6.34 -19.63 40.49
C LYS A 136 6.75 -18.82 41.74
N ASN A 137 7.99 -18.38 41.85
CA ASN A 137 8.55 -17.58 42.95
C ASN A 137 8.91 -16.13 42.55
N GLN A 138 8.47 -15.64 41.38
CA GLN A 138 8.72 -14.27 40.89
C GLN A 138 10.20 -13.88 40.79
N GLN A 139 11.06 -14.77 40.29
CA GLN A 139 12.35 -14.35 39.74
C GLN A 139 12.34 -14.48 38.22
N ILE A 140 12.83 -13.43 37.55
CA ILE A 140 12.95 -13.32 36.10
C ILE A 140 14.35 -13.79 35.70
N VAL A 141 14.44 -14.81 34.86
CA VAL A 141 15.70 -15.31 34.28
C VAL A 141 15.64 -15.16 32.76
N PHE A 142 16.74 -14.70 32.15
CA PHE A 142 16.89 -14.53 30.70
C PHE A 142 17.67 -15.72 30.10
N SER A 143 17.16 -16.34 29.05
CA SER A 143 17.86 -17.40 28.31
C SER A 143 17.68 -17.27 26.79
N GLN A 144 18.63 -17.81 26.03
CA GLN A 144 18.68 -17.84 24.57
C GLN A 144 18.29 -19.24 24.08
N LEU A 145 17.51 -19.35 23.00
CA LEU A 145 17.05 -20.62 22.43
C LEU A 145 18.21 -21.34 21.70
N GLU A 146 18.63 -22.51 22.20
CA GLU A 146 19.31 -23.54 21.42
C GLU A 146 18.28 -24.62 21.03
N GLN A 147 18.25 -25.01 19.75
CA GLN A 147 17.38 -26.08 19.24
C GLN A 147 17.94 -27.45 19.65
N GLU A 148 17.23 -28.19 20.51
CA GLU A 148 17.46 -29.61 20.72
C GLU A 148 16.59 -30.46 19.77
N ALA A 149 17.24 -31.32 19.00
CA ALA A 149 16.63 -32.31 18.14
C ALA A 149 16.17 -33.52 18.98
N ALA A 150 14.90 -33.90 18.86
CA ALA A 150 14.38 -35.16 19.40
C ALA A 150 14.07 -36.12 18.26
N THR A 151 14.88 -37.17 18.17
CA THR A 151 14.70 -38.38 17.37
C THR A 151 13.63 -39.28 17.99
N GLU A 152 12.63 -39.69 17.20
CA GLU A 152 11.86 -40.90 17.48
C GLU A 152 12.07 -41.92 16.36
N THR A 153 12.77 -42.99 16.74
CA THR A 153 12.98 -44.24 15.99
C THR A 153 11.68 -45.03 15.88
N SER A 154 11.32 -45.46 14.67
CA SER A 154 10.60 -46.71 14.47
C SER A 154 11.42 -47.62 13.54
N VAL A 155 11.76 -48.80 14.08
CA VAL A 155 12.51 -49.84 13.40
C VAL A 155 11.51 -50.80 12.74
N SER A 156 11.70 -51.09 11.46
CA SER A 156 11.35 -52.41 10.93
C SER A 156 12.45 -52.89 10.01
N GLU A 157 12.88 -54.11 10.31
CA GLU A 157 13.95 -54.89 9.68
C GLU A 157 13.66 -55.12 8.19
N VAL A 158 14.69 -55.21 7.34
CA VAL A 158 15.00 -56.41 6.54
C VAL A 158 16.47 -56.39 6.12
N SER A 159 17.02 -57.59 6.15
CA SER A 159 18.38 -58.11 6.00
C SER A 159 19.15 -57.88 4.70
N SER A 160 20.47 -58.09 4.85
CA SER A 160 21.42 -58.83 3.98
C SER A 160 22.39 -57.98 3.15
N VAL A 161 23.65 -57.88 3.60
CA VAL A 161 24.86 -58.73 3.39
C VAL A 161 25.59 -58.40 2.08
N VAL A 162 26.93 -58.29 2.24
CA VAL A 162 28.09 -58.58 1.37
C VAL A 162 28.74 -57.47 0.52
N ASP A 163 29.96 -57.18 0.97
CA ASP A 163 31.26 -57.20 0.27
C ASP A 163 31.72 -56.03 -0.61
N SER A 164 32.70 -55.35 0.00
CA SER A 164 33.91 -54.77 -0.56
C SER A 164 34.73 -55.74 -1.43
N GLU A 165 35.43 -55.20 -2.44
CA GLU A 165 36.90 -55.15 -2.54
C GLU A 165 37.33 -54.96 -4.01
N ALA A 166 38.27 -54.03 -4.26
CA ALA A 166 39.44 -54.18 -5.14
C ALA A 166 40.25 -52.87 -5.26
N GLU A 167 41.31 -52.80 -4.44
CA GLU A 167 42.74 -52.56 -4.78
C GLU A 167 43.15 -51.51 -5.83
N LEU A 168 43.91 -50.47 -5.41
CA LEU A 168 45.39 -50.24 -5.61
C LEU A 168 45.72 -49.66 -7.01
N GLU A 169 46.51 -48.60 -7.23
CA GLU A 169 47.79 -48.19 -6.64
C GLU A 169 48.22 -46.79 -7.21
N VAL A 170 49.32 -46.25 -6.67
CA VAL A 170 50.31 -45.31 -7.27
C VAL A 170 50.45 -43.87 -6.71
N ASP A 171 51.45 -43.76 -5.84
CA ASP A 171 52.56 -42.79 -5.67
C ASP A 171 52.43 -41.32 -5.22
N GLU A 172 53.42 -40.98 -4.38
CA GLU A 172 53.65 -39.81 -3.54
C GLU A 172 54.09 -38.52 -4.30
N GLU A 173 53.40 -37.42 -3.97
CA GLU A 173 53.85 -36.07 -3.52
C GLU A 173 55.29 -35.55 -3.75
N PRO A 174 55.49 -34.20 -3.93
CA PRO A 174 55.40 -33.29 -2.78
C PRO A 174 54.80 -31.89 -2.97
N ALA A 175 54.03 -31.50 -1.94
CA ALA A 175 54.02 -30.23 -1.19
C ALA A 175 53.96 -28.87 -1.93
N THR A 176 52.82 -28.20 -1.80
CA THR A 176 52.73 -26.77 -1.39
C THR A 176 51.34 -26.52 -0.77
N GLU A 177 51.32 -25.87 0.41
CA GLU A 177 50.15 -25.64 1.27
C GLU A 177 49.00 -24.89 0.58
N PRO A 178 47.72 -25.31 0.77
CA PRO A 178 46.58 -24.43 0.63
C PRO A 178 45.91 -24.17 1.98
N THR A 179 45.71 -22.89 2.26
CA THR A 179 44.85 -22.33 3.30
C THR A 179 43.45 -22.93 3.25
N LYS A 180 42.98 -23.40 4.41
CA LYS A 180 41.62 -23.94 4.62
C LYS A 180 40.57 -22.87 4.32
N ALA A 181 39.98 -22.93 3.13
CA ALA A 181 38.66 -22.38 2.89
C ALA A 181 37.65 -23.31 3.58
N ALA A 182 36.93 -22.81 4.57
CA ALA A 182 35.77 -23.49 5.12
C ALA A 182 34.78 -23.71 3.98
N LYS A 183 34.55 -24.96 3.59
CA LYS A 183 33.40 -25.34 2.77
C LYS A 183 32.16 -25.12 3.61
N ASP A 184 31.54 -23.95 3.42
CA ASP A 184 30.14 -23.75 3.73
C ASP A 184 29.36 -24.83 2.96
N THR A 185 28.95 -25.85 3.69
CA THR A 185 28.10 -26.94 3.19
C THR A 185 26.68 -26.64 3.61
N THR A 186 26.20 -25.46 3.22
CA THR A 186 24.78 -25.20 3.07
C THR A 186 24.37 -25.81 1.72
N GLN A 187 23.49 -26.81 1.76
CA GLN A 187 22.77 -27.19 0.55
C GLN A 187 22.11 -25.92 -0.02
N PRO A 188 22.16 -25.68 -1.35
CA PRO A 188 21.43 -24.56 -1.92
C PRO A 188 19.96 -24.73 -1.54
N LYS A 189 19.42 -23.78 -0.77
CA LYS A 189 17.98 -23.70 -0.58
C LYS A 189 17.37 -23.42 -1.94
N ASP A 190 16.46 -24.27 -2.38
CA ASP A 190 15.67 -24.01 -3.57
C ASP A 190 14.90 -22.69 -3.38
N ASP A 191 15.07 -21.75 -4.31
CA ASP A 191 14.32 -20.50 -4.33
C ASP A 191 12.82 -20.79 -4.39
N MET A 192 12.01 -20.16 -3.52
CA MET A 192 10.55 -20.39 -3.47
C MET A 192 9.81 -19.90 -4.73
N TYR A 193 10.35 -18.88 -5.40
CA TYR A 193 9.79 -18.23 -6.58
C TYR A 193 10.87 -18.07 -7.67
N PRO A 194 11.43 -19.16 -8.20
CA PRO A 194 12.63 -19.13 -9.05
C PRO A 194 12.40 -18.43 -10.40
N ASN A 195 11.14 -18.28 -10.81
CA ASN A 195 10.75 -17.59 -12.04
C ASN A 195 10.53 -16.08 -11.84
N CYS A 196 10.56 -15.59 -10.60
CA CYS A 196 10.32 -14.20 -10.26
C CYS A 196 11.62 -13.47 -9.94
N ASP A 197 12.03 -12.56 -10.82
CA ASP A 197 13.11 -11.62 -10.54
C ASP A 197 12.56 -10.32 -9.96
N VAL A 198 12.61 -10.22 -8.64
CA VAL A 198 12.18 -9.02 -7.90
C VAL A 198 13.06 -7.80 -8.18
N ASN A 199 14.27 -7.98 -8.74
CA ASN A 199 15.18 -6.86 -8.99
C ASN A 199 14.60 -5.85 -9.99
N VAL A 200 13.62 -6.21 -10.81
CA VAL A 200 12.90 -5.27 -11.68
C VAL A 200 12.27 -4.10 -10.90
N TRP A 201 11.91 -4.32 -9.64
CA TRP A 201 11.36 -3.30 -8.72
C TRP A 201 12.44 -2.61 -7.87
N LEU A 202 13.63 -3.21 -7.75
CA LEU A 202 14.72 -2.72 -6.90
C LEU A 202 15.77 -1.87 -7.65
N ARG A 203 15.57 -1.66 -8.95
CA ARG A 203 16.46 -0.84 -9.79
C ARG A 203 16.38 0.63 -9.43
N SER A 204 17.51 1.31 -9.63
CA SER A 204 17.59 2.77 -9.59
C SER A 204 18.10 3.26 -10.93
N CYS A 205 17.37 4.20 -11.52
CA CYS A 205 17.79 4.92 -12.71
C CYS A 205 19.00 5.79 -12.37
N GLU A 206 20.13 5.47 -12.98
CA GLU A 206 21.40 6.17 -12.73
C GLU A 206 21.58 7.40 -13.62
N GLN A 207 20.94 7.40 -14.79
CA GLN A 207 21.05 8.46 -15.79
C GLN A 207 19.71 8.70 -16.49
N GLU A 208 19.27 9.97 -16.52
CA GLU A 208 18.12 10.41 -17.30
C GLU A 208 18.41 10.31 -18.80
N ILE A 209 17.38 10.00 -19.58
CA ILE A 209 17.42 10.05 -21.05
C ILE A 209 16.60 11.26 -21.44
N VAL A 210 17.27 12.41 -21.60
CA VAL A 210 16.62 13.69 -21.95
C VAL A 210 16.34 13.76 -23.45
N GLU A 211 17.34 13.43 -24.26
CA GLU A 211 17.17 13.32 -25.70
C GLU A 211 16.59 11.95 -26.05
N PRO A 212 15.42 11.89 -26.72
CA PRO A 212 14.78 10.62 -27.03
C PRO A 212 15.67 9.70 -27.87
N ILE A 213 15.80 8.45 -27.41
CA ILE A 213 16.48 7.39 -28.16
C ILE A 213 15.47 6.65 -29.03
N GLU A 214 15.85 6.39 -30.27
CA GLU A 214 15.05 5.60 -31.20
C GLU A 214 15.30 4.12 -30.99
N GLY A 215 14.21 3.34 -30.92
CA GLY A 215 14.29 1.90 -30.72
C GLY A 215 14.08 1.14 -32.02
N LYS A 216 14.40 -0.15 -32.00
CA LYS A 216 14.19 -1.04 -33.14
C LYS A 216 12.81 -1.68 -33.04
N VAL A 217 11.93 -1.35 -33.97
CA VAL A 217 10.59 -1.95 -34.06
C VAL A 217 10.66 -3.35 -34.67
N GLN A 218 9.96 -4.29 -34.04
CA GLN A 218 9.76 -5.67 -34.48
C GLN A 218 8.25 -5.92 -34.62
N GLY A 219 7.84 -6.72 -35.61
CA GLY A 219 6.42 -6.89 -35.93
C GLY A 219 5.83 -5.69 -36.68
N THR A 220 4.52 -5.47 -36.54
CA THR A 220 3.77 -4.40 -37.22
C THR A 220 2.98 -3.59 -36.20
N VAL A 221 3.41 -2.34 -35.95
CA VAL A 221 2.64 -1.38 -35.16
C VAL A 221 1.59 -0.74 -36.08
N PRO A 222 0.30 -0.67 -35.68
CA PRO A 222 -0.72 -0.09 -36.54
C PRO A 222 -0.43 1.38 -36.91
N GLU A 223 -0.58 1.73 -38.19
CA GLU A 223 -0.28 3.09 -38.69
C GLU A 223 -1.12 4.19 -38.04
N TRP A 224 -2.33 3.85 -37.58
CA TRP A 224 -3.22 4.79 -36.90
C TRP A 224 -2.77 5.11 -35.46
N LEU A 225 -1.94 4.26 -34.85
CA LEU A 225 -1.47 4.44 -33.49
C LEU A 225 -0.39 5.52 -33.45
N ASN A 226 -0.79 6.76 -33.15
CA ASN A 226 0.10 7.91 -33.02
C ASN A 226 -0.19 8.65 -31.72
N GLY A 227 0.86 8.90 -30.94
CA GLY A 227 0.73 9.54 -29.63
C GLY A 227 1.88 9.22 -28.70
N SER A 228 1.73 9.59 -27.43
CA SER A 228 2.71 9.35 -26.38
C SER A 228 2.11 8.53 -25.26
N LEU A 229 2.73 7.38 -24.94
CA LEU A 229 2.48 6.67 -23.70
C LEU A 229 3.34 7.31 -22.60
N LEU A 230 2.69 8.03 -21.68
CA LEU A 230 3.30 8.62 -20.49
C LEU A 230 3.14 7.67 -19.32
N ARG A 231 4.21 7.46 -18.56
CA ARG A 231 4.26 6.56 -17.41
C ARG A 231 4.97 7.23 -16.25
N ASN A 232 4.57 6.88 -15.03
CA ASN A 232 5.22 7.32 -13.80
C ASN A 232 5.43 6.12 -12.88
N GLY A 233 6.37 6.23 -11.95
CA GLY A 233 6.68 5.15 -11.03
C GLY A 233 7.99 5.34 -10.26
N PRO A 234 8.43 4.28 -9.57
CA PRO A 234 9.74 4.22 -8.93
C PRO A 234 10.86 4.55 -9.90
N GLY A 235 11.69 5.53 -9.53
CA GLY A 235 12.85 5.95 -10.31
C GLY A 235 14.16 5.58 -9.67
N SER A 236 14.36 6.00 -8.42
CA SER A 236 15.57 5.68 -7.67
C SER A 236 15.22 5.37 -6.23
N LEU A 237 15.67 4.20 -5.77
CA LEU A 237 15.66 3.81 -4.36
C LEU A 237 16.84 4.41 -3.59
N LYS A 238 17.83 4.96 -4.30
CA LYS A 238 19.07 5.49 -3.71
C LYS A 238 19.08 7.01 -3.68
N VAL A 239 19.61 7.56 -2.59
CA VAL A 239 19.95 8.97 -2.43
C VAL A 239 21.32 9.06 -1.77
N GLY A 240 22.36 9.35 -2.56
CA GLY A 240 23.75 9.21 -2.09
C GLY A 240 24.02 7.77 -1.65
N ASP A 241 24.55 7.59 -0.45
CA ASP A 241 24.83 6.26 0.13
C ASP A 241 23.62 5.67 0.86
N MET A 242 22.52 6.42 0.97
CA MET A 242 21.29 5.97 1.61
C MET A 242 20.35 5.29 0.62
N MET A 243 19.52 4.40 1.15
CA MET A 243 18.48 3.71 0.41
C MET A 243 17.13 3.90 1.12
N PHE A 244 16.07 4.08 0.34
CA PHE A 244 14.71 4.03 0.85
C PHE A 244 14.34 2.61 1.30
N ASN A 245 13.49 2.51 2.31
CA ASN A 245 13.03 1.25 2.89
C ASN A 245 11.83 0.65 2.13
N HIS A 246 11.05 1.48 1.42
CA HIS A 246 9.81 1.07 0.77
C HIS A 246 9.78 1.50 -0.70
N LEU A 247 9.18 0.67 -1.57
CA LEU A 247 9.13 0.94 -3.01
C LEU A 247 8.49 2.29 -3.33
N PHE A 248 7.37 2.60 -2.66
CA PHE A 248 6.62 3.87 -2.80
C PHE A 248 7.32 5.10 -2.18
N ASP A 249 8.57 4.98 -1.74
CA ASP A 249 9.38 6.13 -1.34
C ASP A 249 10.40 6.51 -2.43
N SER A 250 10.53 5.69 -3.48
CA SER A 250 11.48 5.93 -4.57
C SER A 250 11.22 7.29 -5.22
N SER A 251 12.29 7.99 -5.60
CA SER A 251 12.14 9.24 -6.36
C SER A 251 11.36 8.99 -7.65
N ALA A 252 10.32 9.79 -7.91
CA ALA A 252 9.46 9.65 -9.09
C ALA A 252 10.24 9.78 -10.41
N LEU A 253 10.02 8.84 -11.33
CA LEU A 253 10.58 8.86 -12.69
C LEU A 253 9.45 8.81 -13.72
N LEU A 254 9.43 9.82 -14.57
CA LEU A 254 8.56 9.92 -15.72
C LEU A 254 9.20 9.18 -16.89
N HIS A 255 8.42 8.40 -17.61
CA HIS A 255 8.83 7.74 -18.85
C HIS A 255 7.88 8.14 -19.98
N ARG A 256 8.43 8.25 -21.19
CA ARG A 256 7.65 8.51 -22.39
C ARG A 256 8.07 7.57 -23.51
N PHE A 257 7.09 6.91 -24.11
CA PHE A 257 7.23 6.22 -25.38
C PHE A 257 6.40 6.98 -26.41
N ASN A 258 7.08 7.70 -27.30
CA ASN A 258 6.41 8.42 -28.38
C ASN A 258 6.31 7.53 -29.62
N ILE A 259 5.14 7.47 -30.22
CA ILE A 259 4.82 6.71 -31.42
C ILE A 259 4.40 7.70 -32.50
N ASP A 260 5.16 7.74 -33.59
CA ASP A 260 4.90 8.62 -34.73
C ASP A 260 5.17 7.85 -36.02
N ASN A 261 4.12 7.55 -36.78
CA ASN A 261 4.17 6.85 -38.06
C ASN A 261 5.01 5.57 -38.01
N GLY A 262 4.78 4.74 -37.00
CA GLY A 262 5.49 3.47 -36.78
C GLY A 262 6.90 3.61 -36.19
N LYS A 263 7.46 4.82 -36.08
CA LYS A 263 8.70 5.08 -35.35
C LYS A 263 8.39 5.25 -33.86
N ILE A 264 9.19 4.61 -33.00
CA ILE A 264 9.01 4.68 -31.54
C ILE A 264 10.29 5.16 -30.88
N THR A 265 10.18 6.19 -30.04
CA THR A 265 11.29 6.73 -29.24
C THR A 265 11.01 6.63 -27.75
N TYR A 266 12.07 6.50 -26.95
CA TYR A 266 12.01 6.42 -25.49
C TYR A 266 12.84 7.52 -24.82
N GLN A 267 12.31 8.07 -23.74
CA GLN A 267 12.99 9.01 -22.86
C GLN A 267 12.48 8.88 -21.43
N CYS A 268 13.28 9.29 -20.45
CA CYS A 268 12.89 9.30 -19.04
C CYS A 268 13.56 10.44 -18.27
N ARG A 269 12.81 11.03 -17.34
CA ARG A 269 13.28 12.14 -16.48
C ARG A 269 12.68 12.04 -15.09
N PHE A 270 13.48 12.30 -14.07
CA PHE A 270 13.03 12.43 -12.70
C PHE A 270 12.11 13.64 -12.58
N LEU A 271 10.99 13.44 -11.90
CA LEU A 271 10.15 14.56 -11.49
C LEU A 271 10.94 15.42 -10.50
N LYS A 272 11.11 16.70 -10.83
CA LYS A 272 11.91 17.64 -10.01
C LYS A 272 11.07 18.20 -8.85
N SER A 273 10.53 17.31 -8.01
CA SER A 273 9.83 17.65 -6.77
C SER A 273 10.76 18.29 -5.75
N ASP A 274 10.22 18.96 -4.73
CA ASP A 274 11.02 19.52 -3.64
C ASP A 274 11.69 18.40 -2.84
N ALA A 275 11.02 17.27 -2.63
CA ALA A 275 11.59 16.08 -2.00
C ALA A 275 12.83 15.60 -2.77
N TYR A 276 12.72 15.42 -4.09
CA TYR A 276 13.83 15.03 -4.95
C TYR A 276 14.99 16.03 -4.88
N LYS A 277 14.69 17.33 -5.05
CA LYS A 277 15.70 18.41 -5.02
C LYS A 277 16.45 18.46 -3.68
N LYS A 278 15.74 18.37 -2.55
CA LYS A 278 16.32 18.41 -1.20
C LYS A 278 17.18 17.18 -0.93
N ASN A 279 16.69 15.99 -1.26
CA ASN A 279 17.39 14.72 -1.10
C ASN A 279 18.69 14.71 -1.92
N ASN A 280 18.62 15.10 -3.20
CA ASN A 280 19.81 15.16 -4.06
C ASN A 280 20.82 16.21 -3.60
N ALA A 281 20.37 17.42 -3.23
CA ALA A 281 21.27 18.46 -2.73
C ALA A 281 22.00 18.04 -1.45
N ALA A 282 21.33 17.31 -0.57
CA ALA A 282 21.90 16.83 0.68
C ALA A 282 22.71 15.52 0.54
N ARG A 283 22.59 14.82 -0.60
CA ARG A 283 23.13 13.46 -0.85
C ARG A 283 22.75 12.46 0.25
N ARG A 284 21.57 12.63 0.83
CA ARG A 284 20.98 11.79 1.89
C ARG A 284 19.47 12.03 1.95
N ILE A 285 18.73 11.11 2.53
CA ILE A 285 17.27 11.23 2.68
C ILE A 285 16.96 12.25 3.79
N VAL A 286 16.46 13.42 3.40
CA VAL A 286 16.12 14.55 4.29
C VAL A 286 14.62 14.83 4.35
N VAL A 287 13.83 14.16 3.52
CA VAL A 287 12.37 14.19 3.55
C VAL A 287 11.84 12.82 3.95
N THR A 288 10.94 12.79 4.93
CA THR A 288 10.29 11.55 5.40
C THR A 288 9.20 11.19 4.40
N GLU A 289 9.23 9.94 3.94
CA GLU A 289 8.32 9.38 2.95
C GLU A 289 7.32 8.41 3.61
N PHE A 290 6.60 7.63 2.80
CA PHE A 290 5.59 6.69 3.28
C PHE A 290 6.18 5.64 4.24
N GLY A 291 7.27 4.96 3.85
CA GLY A 291 7.91 3.89 4.61
C GLY A 291 9.28 4.24 5.22
N THR A 292 9.84 5.42 4.90
CA THR A 292 11.21 5.79 5.26
C THR A 292 11.27 7.10 6.05
N SER A 293 11.94 7.06 7.22
CA SER A 293 12.25 8.27 7.99
C SER A 293 13.43 9.03 7.39
N ALA A 294 13.32 10.36 7.31
CA ALA A 294 14.45 11.23 7.03
C ALA A 294 15.52 11.14 8.13
N VAL A 295 16.78 11.40 7.77
CA VAL A 295 17.83 11.64 8.76
C VAL A 295 17.60 13.00 9.41
N PRO A 296 17.52 13.09 10.76
CA PRO A 296 17.37 14.37 11.45
C PRO A 296 18.46 15.35 11.04
N ASP A 297 18.07 16.57 10.66
CA ASP A 297 19.04 17.65 10.49
C ASP A 297 19.70 17.95 11.86
N PRO A 298 21.04 17.80 11.99
CA PRO A 298 21.74 18.08 13.24
C PRO A 298 21.66 19.56 13.66
N CYS A 299 21.30 20.47 12.74
CA CYS A 299 21.19 21.90 12.99
C CYS A 299 19.78 22.35 13.41
N GLN A 300 18.76 21.48 13.36
CA GLN A 300 17.38 21.81 13.72
C GLN A 300 17.09 21.40 15.17
N THR A 301 16.90 22.39 16.03
CA THR A 301 16.46 22.18 17.42
C THR A 301 15.05 21.57 17.48
N ILE A 302 14.73 20.83 18.53
CA ILE A 302 13.37 20.26 18.76
C ILE A 302 12.29 21.35 18.67
N PHE A 303 12.61 22.57 19.12
CA PHE A 303 11.69 23.72 19.11
C PHE A 303 11.39 24.24 17.70
N GLN A 304 12.39 24.24 16.79
CA GLN A 304 12.19 24.60 15.38
C GLN A 304 11.35 23.55 14.63
N LYS A 305 11.52 22.26 14.96
CA LYS A 305 10.70 21.16 14.43
C LYS A 305 9.23 21.28 14.86
N ILE A 306 9.01 21.61 16.13
CA ILE A 306 7.67 21.87 16.69
C ILE A 306 7.04 23.08 15.98
N ALA A 307 7.74 24.22 15.87
CA ALA A 307 7.22 25.41 15.20
C ALA A 307 6.88 25.16 13.71
N ALA A 308 7.67 24.34 13.01
CA ALA A 308 7.40 23.98 11.61
C ALA A 308 6.12 23.13 11.44
N VAL A 309 5.81 22.26 12.40
CA VAL A 309 4.56 21.45 12.41
C VAL A 309 3.33 22.32 12.66
N PHE A 310 3.43 23.33 13.52
CA PHE A 310 2.30 24.17 13.91
C PHE A 310 2.04 25.38 13.00
N ASN A 311 3.02 25.81 12.20
CA ASN A 311 2.87 27.03 11.39
C ASN A 311 2.12 26.81 10.07
N LYS A 312 2.15 25.61 9.45
CA LYS A 312 1.33 25.24 8.27
C LYS A 312 1.16 23.71 8.15
N PRO A 313 -0.04 23.14 8.36
CA PRO A 313 -0.33 21.75 8.02
C PRO A 313 -0.01 21.50 6.53
N GLY A 314 0.73 20.42 6.20
CA GLY A 314 1.04 20.03 4.81
C GLY A 314 2.38 20.52 4.24
N VAL A 315 3.06 21.50 4.85
CA VAL A 315 4.36 22.02 4.34
C VAL A 315 5.53 21.03 4.52
N ASN A 316 5.38 20.05 5.40
CA ASN A 316 6.35 18.97 5.61
C ASN A 316 5.91 17.64 4.99
N ASN A 317 4.82 17.61 4.22
CA ASN A 317 4.46 16.41 3.47
C ASN A 317 5.36 16.30 2.25
N SER A 318 5.73 15.07 1.91
CA SER A 318 6.42 14.81 0.65
C SER A 318 5.55 15.23 -0.53
N ASP A 319 6.18 15.84 -1.53
CA ASP A 319 5.62 16.13 -2.84
C ASP A 319 6.14 15.14 -3.90
N ASN A 320 6.66 13.99 -3.48
CA ASN A 320 7.08 12.92 -4.39
C ASN A 320 5.88 12.28 -5.11
N ALA A 321 5.46 12.90 -6.23
CA ALA A 321 4.34 12.46 -7.04
C ALA A 321 4.73 11.31 -7.99
N MET A 322 4.91 10.11 -7.44
CA MET A 322 5.45 8.94 -8.16
C MET A 322 4.41 7.92 -8.67
N ILE A 323 3.12 8.16 -8.46
CA ILE A 323 2.10 7.13 -8.65
C ILE A 323 1.56 7.14 -10.08
N SER A 324 0.98 8.25 -10.53
CA SER A 324 0.23 8.31 -11.79
C SER A 324 0.39 9.63 -12.52
N ILE A 325 -0.14 9.70 -13.75
CA ILE A 325 -0.23 10.88 -14.61
C ILE A 325 -1.65 10.95 -15.17
N TYR A 326 -2.29 12.12 -15.09
CA TYR A 326 -3.61 12.34 -15.67
C TYR A 326 -3.72 13.72 -16.35
N PRO A 327 -4.54 13.84 -17.40
CA PRO A 327 -4.85 15.11 -18.03
C PRO A 327 -5.88 15.91 -17.21
N PHE A 328 -5.65 17.22 -17.11
CA PHE A 328 -6.57 18.22 -16.59
C PHE A 328 -6.73 19.31 -17.65
N GLY A 329 -7.66 19.09 -18.58
CA GLY A 329 -7.71 19.88 -19.81
C GLY A 329 -6.58 19.50 -20.77
N ASP A 330 -5.82 20.48 -21.24
CA ASP A 330 -4.64 20.33 -22.11
C ASP A 330 -3.33 20.12 -21.33
N GLU A 331 -3.37 20.23 -20.00
CA GLU A 331 -2.22 20.05 -19.12
C GLU A 331 -2.15 18.65 -18.51
N PHE A 332 -0.94 18.17 -18.20
CA PHE A 332 -0.72 16.88 -17.56
C PHE A 332 -0.13 17.06 -16.17
N PHE A 333 -0.66 16.30 -15.20
CA PHE A 333 -0.21 16.34 -13.82
C PHE A 333 0.24 14.97 -13.33
N ALA A 334 1.37 14.93 -12.63
CA ALA A 334 1.83 13.78 -11.87
C ALA A 334 1.22 13.80 -10.46
N PHE A 335 0.79 12.63 -9.98
CA PHE A 335 0.07 12.46 -8.72
C PHE A 335 0.81 11.55 -7.74
N THR A 336 0.58 11.83 -6.46
CA THR A 336 0.64 10.90 -5.33
C THR A 336 -0.69 11.05 -4.57
N GLU A 337 -0.77 10.57 -3.34
CA GLU A 337 -1.94 10.75 -2.47
C GLU A 337 -1.81 11.99 -1.56
N SER A 338 -0.71 12.73 -1.65
CA SER A 338 -0.56 14.08 -1.09
C SER A 338 -1.47 15.07 -1.85
N PRO A 339 -1.90 16.19 -1.23
CA PRO A 339 -2.63 17.24 -1.95
C PRO A 339 -1.75 18.01 -2.96
N ILE A 340 -0.45 17.72 -3.02
CA ILE A 340 0.50 18.37 -3.93
C ILE A 340 0.61 17.54 -5.22
N ILE A 341 0.38 18.20 -6.35
CA ILE A 341 0.52 17.64 -7.69
C ILE A 341 1.51 18.47 -8.51
N HIS A 342 2.13 17.84 -9.51
CA HIS A 342 3.13 18.50 -10.34
C HIS A 342 2.70 18.53 -11.79
N ARG A 343 2.63 19.73 -12.38
CA ARG A 343 2.42 19.88 -13.82
C ARG A 343 3.69 19.47 -14.56
N ILE A 344 3.53 18.68 -15.61
CA ILE A 344 4.62 18.19 -16.44
C ILE A 344 4.39 18.56 -17.90
N ASP A 345 5.47 18.80 -18.63
CA ASP A 345 5.46 18.88 -20.08
C ASP A 345 5.41 17.44 -20.63
N PRO A 346 4.35 17.05 -21.38
CA PRO A 346 4.20 15.69 -21.88
C PRO A 346 5.17 15.35 -23.03
N GLU A 347 5.82 16.33 -23.66
CA GLU A 347 6.79 16.12 -24.74
C GLU A 347 8.21 16.01 -24.21
N THR A 348 8.61 16.91 -23.29
CA THR A 348 9.98 16.99 -22.77
C THR A 348 10.18 16.29 -21.42
N LEU A 349 9.08 15.92 -20.74
CA LEU A 349 9.05 15.43 -19.35
C LEU A 349 9.61 16.42 -18.31
N ASP A 350 9.69 17.71 -18.64
CA ASP A 350 10.06 18.73 -17.66
C ASP A 350 8.99 18.92 -16.59
N THR A 351 9.45 19.19 -15.36
CA THR A 351 8.54 19.56 -14.25
C THR A 351 8.32 21.07 -14.29
N GLU A 352 7.13 21.50 -14.70
CA GLU A 352 6.87 22.90 -15.01
C GLU A 352 6.31 23.67 -13.81
N ALA A 353 5.42 23.06 -13.04
CA ALA A 353 4.77 23.72 -11.91
C ALA A 353 4.46 22.75 -10.77
N LYS A 354 4.25 23.31 -9.58
CA LYS A 354 3.76 22.62 -8.40
C LYS A 354 2.45 23.28 -7.98
N LEU A 355 1.40 22.48 -7.83
CA LEU A 355 0.09 22.92 -7.35
C LEU A 355 -0.24 22.22 -6.04
N ASN A 356 -0.82 22.95 -5.09
CA ASN A 356 -1.43 22.37 -3.90
C ASN A 356 -2.95 22.43 -4.06
N VAL A 357 -3.59 21.29 -4.25
CA VAL A 357 -5.05 21.20 -4.46
C VAL A 357 -5.82 21.74 -3.24
N SER A 358 -5.23 21.64 -2.04
CA SER A 358 -5.80 22.21 -0.81
C SER A 358 -5.91 23.73 -0.80
N ASP A 359 -5.21 24.43 -1.70
CA ASP A 359 -5.34 25.89 -1.83
C ASP A 359 -6.64 26.29 -2.56
N TYR A 360 -7.24 25.35 -3.31
CA TYR A 360 -8.46 25.57 -4.10
C TYR A 360 -9.70 24.94 -3.45
N VAL A 361 -9.55 23.77 -2.83
CA VAL A 361 -10.65 23.03 -2.20
C VAL A 361 -10.27 22.52 -0.82
N GLY A 362 -11.23 22.50 0.12
CA GLY A 362 -10.99 22.17 1.52
C GLY A 362 -10.73 20.68 1.80
N ILE A 363 -9.62 20.14 1.31
CA ILE A 363 -9.18 18.75 1.50
C ILE A 363 -7.82 18.67 2.19
N VAL A 364 -7.51 17.52 2.79
CA VAL A 364 -6.21 17.22 3.38
C VAL A 364 -5.35 16.31 2.50
N ASN A 365 -5.99 15.50 1.67
CA ASN A 365 -5.38 14.56 0.73
C ASN A 365 -6.41 14.19 -0.34
N HIS A 366 -5.96 13.56 -1.42
CA HIS A 366 -6.81 13.00 -2.46
C HIS A 366 -6.20 11.72 -3.03
N THR A 367 -6.98 10.93 -3.77
CA THR A 367 -6.44 9.76 -4.45
C THR A 367 -5.57 10.15 -5.63
N SER A 368 -4.69 9.24 -6.05
CA SER A 368 -3.90 9.32 -7.29
C SER A 368 -4.66 8.81 -8.51
N HIS A 369 -5.96 8.57 -8.42
CA HIS A 369 -6.78 7.97 -9.49
C HIS A 369 -8.05 8.81 -9.74
N PRO A 370 -7.90 10.05 -10.22
CA PRO A 370 -9.06 10.83 -10.63
C PRO A 370 -9.79 10.17 -11.81
N HIS A 371 -11.09 10.41 -11.90
CA HIS A 371 -11.90 10.09 -13.07
C HIS A 371 -11.94 11.25 -14.05
N VAL A 372 -11.38 11.07 -15.25
CA VAL A 372 -11.45 12.03 -16.35
C VAL A 372 -12.65 11.68 -17.23
N MET A 373 -13.66 12.52 -17.25
CA MET A 373 -14.90 12.31 -17.99
C MET A 373 -14.73 12.67 -19.48
N SER A 374 -15.62 12.17 -20.33
CA SER A 374 -15.60 12.44 -21.77
C SER A 374 -15.79 13.92 -22.14
N ASP A 375 -16.40 14.71 -21.27
CA ASP A 375 -16.58 16.17 -21.43
C ASP A 375 -15.38 16.97 -20.89
N GLY A 376 -14.33 16.29 -20.43
CA GLY A 376 -13.13 16.90 -19.83
C GLY A 376 -13.29 17.31 -18.37
N THR A 377 -14.44 17.07 -17.74
CA THR A 377 -14.61 17.25 -16.29
C THR A 377 -13.79 16.20 -15.57
N VAL A 378 -13.09 16.58 -14.50
CA VAL A 378 -12.34 15.63 -13.67
C VAL A 378 -12.98 15.51 -12.28
N TYR A 379 -13.18 14.29 -11.81
CA TYR A 379 -13.58 14.01 -10.44
C TYR A 379 -12.45 13.35 -9.67
N ASN A 380 -12.28 13.69 -8.40
CA ASN A 380 -11.35 12.98 -7.52
C ASN A 380 -11.97 12.78 -6.13
N LEU A 381 -11.59 11.70 -5.45
CA LEU A 381 -11.93 11.46 -4.06
C LEU A 381 -10.81 12.01 -3.16
N GLY A 382 -11.19 12.69 -2.09
CA GLY A 382 -10.27 13.08 -1.02
C GLY A 382 -10.90 13.06 0.36
N CYS A 383 -10.09 13.37 1.36
CA CYS A 383 -10.57 13.56 2.73
C CYS A 383 -10.66 15.05 3.04
N SER A 384 -11.76 15.49 3.65
CA SER A 384 -11.93 16.83 4.20
C SER A 384 -12.11 16.77 5.71
N ILE A 385 -11.77 17.88 6.41
CA ILE A 385 -12.05 18.03 7.84
C ILE A 385 -13.27 18.93 8.00
N THR A 386 -14.39 18.33 8.42
CA THR A 386 -15.65 19.04 8.66
C THR A 386 -15.84 19.34 10.15
N LYS A 387 -16.88 20.11 10.49
CA LYS A 387 -17.24 20.39 11.90
C LYS A 387 -17.54 19.11 12.71
N THR A 388 -17.97 18.04 12.05
CA THR A 388 -18.34 16.76 12.67
C THR A 388 -17.21 15.73 12.69
N GLY A 389 -16.08 16.03 12.03
CA GLY A 389 -14.94 15.13 11.87
C GLY A 389 -14.51 14.97 10.41
N PRO A 390 -13.60 14.02 10.12
CA PRO A 390 -13.20 13.72 8.74
C PRO A 390 -14.38 13.22 7.90
N ALA A 391 -14.38 13.56 6.61
CA ALA A 391 -15.36 13.09 5.63
C ALA A 391 -14.69 12.75 4.29
N TYR A 392 -15.14 11.65 3.68
CA TYR A 392 -14.77 11.31 2.31
C TYR A 392 -15.56 12.19 1.36
N THR A 393 -14.88 12.82 0.43
CA THR A 393 -15.39 13.98 -0.30
C THR A 393 -15.05 13.85 -1.77
N ILE A 394 -16.06 13.97 -2.63
CA ILE A 394 -15.87 14.01 -4.08
C ILE A 394 -15.66 15.45 -4.51
N ILE A 395 -14.54 15.69 -5.19
CA ILE A 395 -14.13 16.96 -5.77
C ILE A 395 -14.45 16.92 -7.25
N CYS A 396 -15.04 17.99 -7.77
CA CYS A 396 -15.27 18.22 -9.19
C CYS A 396 -14.36 19.36 -9.66
N PHE A 397 -13.57 19.10 -10.69
CA PHE A 397 -12.78 20.06 -11.45
C PHE A 397 -13.47 20.25 -12.80
N PRO A 398 -14.31 21.29 -12.95
CA PRO A 398 -15.07 21.49 -14.18
C PRO A 398 -14.15 21.80 -15.35
N HIS A 399 -14.47 21.26 -16.53
CA HIS A 399 -13.72 21.58 -17.75
C HIS A 399 -13.82 23.07 -18.10
N GLY A 400 -12.71 23.66 -18.51
CA GLY A 400 -12.63 25.04 -18.99
C GLY A 400 -11.61 25.92 -18.25
N PRO A 401 -11.56 27.22 -18.57
CA PRO A 401 -10.61 28.16 -17.98
C PRO A 401 -10.75 28.24 -16.45
N GLY A 402 -9.62 28.22 -15.76
CA GLY A 402 -9.59 28.27 -14.29
C GLY A 402 -10.19 27.01 -13.64
N MET A 403 -9.92 25.83 -14.22
CA MET A 403 -10.44 24.54 -13.75
C MET A 403 -10.21 24.33 -12.25
N PHE A 404 -9.04 24.71 -11.73
CA PHE A 404 -8.70 24.58 -10.31
C PHE A 404 -9.41 25.64 -9.45
N GLU A 405 -9.49 26.90 -9.87
CA GLU A 405 -10.21 27.96 -9.17
C GLU A 405 -11.72 27.68 -9.05
N ASN A 406 -12.27 26.95 -10.03
CA ASN A 406 -13.66 26.52 -10.05
C ASN A 406 -13.90 25.14 -9.43
N ALA A 407 -12.85 24.52 -8.87
CA ALA A 407 -12.96 23.23 -8.22
C ALA A 407 -13.87 23.32 -6.99
N ARG A 408 -14.72 22.30 -6.80
CA ARG A 408 -15.71 22.30 -5.71
C ARG A 408 -16.02 20.91 -5.22
N ILE A 409 -16.44 20.82 -3.97
CA ILE A 409 -16.97 19.60 -3.38
C ILE A 409 -18.40 19.38 -3.90
N VAL A 410 -18.68 18.20 -4.45
CA VAL A 410 -20.01 17.85 -5.00
C VAL A 410 -20.74 16.77 -4.20
N ALA A 411 -20.02 15.94 -3.45
CA ALA A 411 -20.63 14.92 -2.59
C ALA A 411 -19.72 14.67 -1.38
N SER A 412 -20.32 14.24 -0.27
CA SER A 412 -19.53 13.84 0.90
C SER A 412 -20.26 12.85 1.81
N VAL A 413 -19.49 11.97 2.45
CA VAL A 413 -19.97 11.05 3.48
C VAL A 413 -19.01 11.09 4.67
N PRO A 414 -19.51 11.27 5.92
CA PRO A 414 -18.66 11.27 7.10
C PRO A 414 -17.90 9.96 7.27
N ALA A 415 -16.63 10.02 7.66
CA ALA A 415 -15.89 8.82 8.02
C ALA A 415 -16.49 8.18 9.28
N ARG A 416 -16.62 6.85 9.30
CA ARG A 416 -17.22 6.14 10.44
C ARG A 416 -16.40 6.29 11.73
N TRP A 417 -15.08 6.45 11.59
CA TRP A 417 -14.15 6.61 12.71
C TRP A 417 -13.45 7.97 12.70
N LYS A 418 -13.83 8.83 13.65
CA LYS A 418 -13.34 10.23 13.73
C LYS A 418 -11.82 10.41 13.83
N PHE A 419 -11.13 9.43 14.42
CA PHE A 419 -9.67 9.46 14.63
C PHE A 419 -8.93 8.39 13.83
N HIS A 420 -9.66 7.64 13.00
CA HIS A 420 -9.13 6.55 12.18
C HIS A 420 -9.85 6.53 10.82
N PRO A 421 -9.85 7.62 10.02
CA PRO A 421 -10.43 7.57 8.68
C PRO A 421 -9.80 6.43 7.86
N GLY A 422 -10.62 5.75 7.07
CA GLY A 422 -10.22 4.72 6.12
C GLY A 422 -9.25 5.25 5.08
N TYR A 423 -8.30 4.41 4.71
CA TYR A 423 -7.39 4.60 3.59
C TYR A 423 -8.15 4.41 2.27
N MET A 424 -8.01 5.35 1.34
CA MET A 424 -8.73 5.37 0.07
C MET A 424 -7.72 5.55 -1.07
N HIS A 425 -7.72 4.61 -2.02
CA HIS A 425 -6.80 4.64 -3.16
C HIS A 425 -7.51 4.91 -4.50
N THR A 426 -8.73 4.41 -4.66
CA THR A 426 -9.60 4.68 -5.82
C THR A 426 -11.04 4.89 -5.36
N PHE A 427 -11.90 5.35 -6.27
CA PHE A 427 -13.35 5.45 -6.07
C PHE A 427 -14.05 5.10 -7.39
N GLY A 428 -15.37 5.00 -7.37
CA GLY A 428 -16.17 4.72 -8.56
C GLY A 428 -17.13 5.85 -8.91
N ILE A 429 -17.51 5.91 -10.18
CA ILE A 429 -18.55 6.78 -10.73
C ILE A 429 -19.44 5.99 -11.70
N THR A 430 -20.75 5.98 -11.48
CA THR A 430 -21.76 5.47 -12.41
C THR A 430 -22.51 6.64 -13.04
N GLU A 431 -23.55 6.39 -13.84
CA GLU A 431 -24.43 7.45 -14.35
C GLU A 431 -25.02 8.32 -13.23
N ASN A 432 -25.52 7.71 -12.15
CA ASN A 432 -26.25 8.40 -11.08
C ASN A 432 -25.55 8.41 -9.72
N TYR A 433 -24.48 7.63 -9.52
CA TYR A 433 -23.84 7.48 -8.21
C TYR A 433 -22.32 7.70 -8.23
N PHE A 434 -21.81 8.30 -7.16
CA PHE A 434 -20.43 8.11 -6.72
C PHE A 434 -20.37 6.91 -5.77
N VAL A 435 -19.37 6.06 -5.95
CA VAL A 435 -19.15 4.84 -5.17
C VAL A 435 -17.88 5.01 -4.32
N ILE A 436 -18.02 4.92 -3.00
CA ILE A 436 -16.90 5.02 -2.04
C ILE A 436 -16.83 3.71 -1.24
N VAL A 437 -15.71 3.01 -1.31
CA VAL A 437 -15.47 1.77 -0.55
C VAL A 437 -14.57 2.06 0.65
N GLU A 438 -15.18 2.20 1.84
CA GLU A 438 -14.45 2.40 3.10
C GLU A 438 -14.00 1.05 3.68
N GLN A 439 -12.77 0.66 3.32
CA GLN A 439 -12.09 -0.53 3.83
C GLN A 439 -11.61 -0.37 5.28
N PRO A 440 -11.39 -1.46 6.04
CA PRO A 440 -10.97 -1.41 7.44
C PRO A 440 -9.45 -1.21 7.64
N LEU A 441 -8.72 -0.80 6.60
CA LEU A 441 -7.41 -0.17 6.74
C LEU A 441 -7.58 1.32 7.02
N SER A 442 -7.19 1.77 8.21
CA SER A 442 -7.37 3.15 8.65
C SER A 442 -6.05 3.90 8.84
N VAL A 443 -6.12 5.22 8.78
CA VAL A 443 -5.03 6.14 9.16
C VAL A 443 -5.30 6.69 10.56
N SER A 444 -4.53 6.23 11.55
CA SER A 444 -4.62 6.69 12.93
C SER A 444 -4.12 8.14 13.08
N VAL A 445 -5.04 9.10 13.20
CA VAL A 445 -4.71 10.53 13.35
C VAL A 445 -3.80 10.78 14.57
N PRO A 446 -4.04 10.20 15.77
CA PRO A 446 -3.12 10.37 16.89
C PRO A 446 -1.72 9.82 16.60
N THR A 447 -1.63 8.65 15.92
CA THR A 447 -0.33 8.06 15.57
C THR A 447 0.38 8.89 14.51
N MET A 448 -0.35 9.45 13.55
CA MET A 448 0.20 10.35 12.53
C MET A 448 0.85 11.58 13.18
N VAL A 449 0.14 12.25 14.11
CA VAL A 449 0.70 13.40 14.86
C VAL A 449 1.94 13.01 15.67
N VAL A 450 1.88 11.89 16.39
CA VAL A 450 3.04 11.37 17.13
C VAL A 450 4.21 11.04 16.19
N SER A 451 3.93 10.50 15.01
CA SER A 451 4.94 10.11 14.03
C SER A 451 5.62 11.33 13.42
N GLN A 452 4.88 12.39 13.14
CA GLN A 452 5.45 13.68 12.69
C GLN A 452 6.40 14.27 13.75
N ILE A 453 6.02 14.23 15.04
CA ILE A 453 6.88 14.75 16.13
C ILE A 453 8.12 13.87 16.34
N ARG A 454 7.96 12.55 16.25
CA ARG A 454 9.04 11.57 16.49
C ARG A 454 9.82 11.20 15.23
N ASN A 455 9.55 11.84 14.09
CA ASN A 455 10.15 11.55 12.80
C ASN A 455 10.05 10.06 12.40
N ARG A 456 8.86 9.47 12.56
CA ARG A 456 8.52 8.10 12.11
C ARG A 456 7.82 8.15 10.76
N PRO A 457 7.94 7.10 9.92
CA PRO A 457 7.31 7.08 8.60
C PRO A 457 5.78 7.01 8.71
N MET A 458 5.09 7.46 7.66
CA MET A 458 3.62 7.54 7.62
C MET A 458 2.95 6.17 7.71
N ALA A 459 3.58 5.11 7.19
CA ALA A 459 3.11 3.73 7.27
C ALA A 459 2.82 3.29 8.72
N ALA A 460 3.53 3.84 9.72
CA ALA A 460 3.28 3.55 11.13
C ALA A 460 1.90 4.01 11.63
N ALA A 461 1.21 4.89 10.89
CA ALA A 461 -0.14 5.33 11.20
C ALA A 461 -1.22 4.41 10.63
N LEU A 462 -0.88 3.49 9.71
CA LEU A 462 -1.83 2.53 9.16
C LEU A 462 -2.22 1.48 10.21
N LYS A 463 -3.51 1.22 10.35
CA LYS A 463 -4.07 0.21 11.25
C LYS A 463 -5.18 -0.57 10.57
N TRP A 464 -5.00 -1.88 10.47
CA TRP A 464 -6.00 -2.82 10.01
C TRP A 464 -6.94 -3.23 11.15
N PHE A 465 -8.24 -3.14 10.92
CA PHE A 465 -9.26 -3.61 11.84
C PHE A 465 -9.95 -4.87 11.29
N GLU A 466 -9.31 -6.02 11.47
CA GLU A 466 -9.73 -7.31 10.88
C GLU A 466 -11.18 -7.71 11.20
N SER A 467 -11.68 -7.39 12.39
CA SER A 467 -13.05 -7.70 12.80
C SER A 467 -14.11 -6.72 12.29
N GLN A 468 -13.72 -5.72 11.49
CA GLN A 468 -14.61 -4.65 11.02
C GLN A 468 -14.95 -4.84 9.55
N GLN A 469 -16.22 -4.73 9.22
CA GLN A 469 -16.73 -4.88 7.85
C GLN A 469 -16.21 -3.78 6.92
N THR A 470 -16.18 -4.04 5.62
CA THR A 470 -16.03 -3.01 4.58
C THR A 470 -17.39 -2.38 4.28
N TYR A 471 -17.44 -1.05 4.15
CA TYR A 471 -18.66 -0.31 3.82
C TYR A 471 -18.58 0.21 2.38
N ILE A 472 -19.64 0.00 1.60
CA ILE A 472 -19.76 0.54 0.23
C ILE A 472 -20.87 1.59 0.24
N TYR A 473 -20.51 2.84 0.01
CA TYR A 473 -21.42 3.98 -0.02
C TYR A 473 -21.79 4.34 -1.46
N LEU A 474 -23.08 4.57 -1.70
CA LEU A 474 -23.58 5.18 -2.93
C LEU A 474 -24.10 6.58 -2.63
N LEU A 475 -23.42 7.59 -3.17
CA LEU A 475 -23.84 8.99 -3.09
C LEU A 475 -24.45 9.41 -4.41
N ASP A 476 -25.63 10.01 -4.37
CA ASP A 476 -26.31 10.59 -5.53
C ASP A 476 -25.44 11.65 -6.20
N ARG A 477 -25.24 11.56 -7.52
CA ARG A 477 -24.37 12.49 -8.25
C ARG A 477 -24.96 13.89 -8.38
N ASP A 478 -26.28 14.01 -8.42
CA ASP A 478 -26.97 15.29 -8.62
C ASP A 478 -27.09 16.04 -7.29
N THR A 479 -27.44 15.34 -6.21
CA THR A 479 -27.67 15.95 -4.90
C THR A 479 -26.46 15.89 -3.96
N GLY A 480 -25.52 14.97 -4.22
CA GLY A 480 -24.39 14.68 -3.34
C GLY A 480 -24.77 13.92 -2.07
N GLU A 481 -26.04 13.52 -1.92
CA GLU A 481 -26.55 12.85 -0.71
C GLU A 481 -26.22 11.35 -0.71
N LEU A 482 -25.85 10.83 0.46
CA LEU A 482 -25.75 9.38 0.68
C LEU A 482 -27.14 8.73 0.51
N ARG A 483 -27.27 7.82 -0.46
CA ARG A 483 -28.51 7.08 -0.75
C ARG A 483 -28.50 5.68 -0.16
N HIS A 484 -27.38 4.96 -0.31
CA HIS A 484 -27.27 3.57 0.12
C HIS A 484 -25.95 3.30 0.84
N THR A 485 -26.00 2.37 1.78
CA THR A 485 -24.83 1.80 2.45
C THR A 485 -24.95 0.29 2.43
N PHE A 486 -23.95 -0.37 1.86
CA PHE A 486 -23.83 -1.82 1.82
C PHE A 486 -22.65 -2.27 2.68
N HIS A 487 -22.76 -3.49 3.21
CA HIS A 487 -21.77 -4.10 4.08
C HIS A 487 -21.24 -5.37 3.44
N THR A 488 -19.96 -5.68 3.65
CA THR A 488 -19.34 -6.90 3.13
C THR A 488 -18.18 -7.32 4.05
N GLU A 489 -17.62 -8.50 3.76
CA GLU A 489 -16.38 -9.00 4.32
C GLU A 489 -15.25 -7.96 4.35
N PRO A 490 -14.43 -7.94 5.42
CA PRO A 490 -13.23 -7.13 5.41
C PRO A 490 -12.36 -7.56 4.22
N PHE A 491 -11.93 -6.60 3.43
CA PHE A 491 -10.94 -6.81 2.38
C PHE A 491 -10.11 -5.53 2.23
N PHE A 492 -8.90 -5.69 1.73
CA PHE A 492 -8.06 -4.57 1.31
C PHE A 492 -8.16 -4.41 -0.21
N TYR A 493 -8.14 -3.19 -0.71
CA TYR A 493 -8.08 -2.92 -2.15
C TYR A 493 -7.24 -1.68 -2.44
N LEU A 494 -6.70 -1.67 -3.65
CA LEU A 494 -6.17 -0.47 -4.28
C LEU A 494 -7.09 -0.04 -5.43
N HIS A 495 -7.35 -0.93 -6.38
CA HIS A 495 -8.02 -0.55 -7.64
C HIS A 495 -9.43 -1.11 -7.81
N ILE A 496 -10.37 -0.21 -8.06
CA ILE A 496 -11.64 -0.55 -8.71
C ILE A 496 -11.39 -0.75 -10.21
N ILE A 497 -11.98 -1.81 -10.77
CA ILE A 497 -11.90 -2.15 -12.20
C ILE A 497 -12.90 -1.27 -12.97
N ASN A 498 -14.18 -1.37 -12.62
CA ASN A 498 -15.26 -0.52 -13.14
C ASN A 498 -16.50 -0.64 -12.25
N GLN A 499 -17.46 0.24 -12.48
CA GLN A 499 -18.76 0.26 -11.81
C GLN A 499 -19.82 0.72 -12.78
N TYR A 500 -21.04 0.20 -12.69
CA TYR A 500 -22.13 0.63 -13.57
C TYR A 500 -23.50 0.27 -13.01
N GLU A 501 -24.54 0.88 -13.54
CA GLU A 501 -25.92 0.56 -13.19
C GLU A 501 -26.53 -0.43 -14.17
N ARG A 502 -27.22 -1.45 -13.65
CA ARG A 502 -27.93 -2.45 -14.45
C ARG A 502 -29.12 -3.00 -13.67
N GLU A 503 -30.29 -2.99 -14.30
CA GLU A 503 -31.49 -3.69 -13.81
C GLU A 503 -31.83 -3.39 -12.33
N GLY A 504 -31.74 -2.13 -11.91
CA GLY A 504 -32.03 -1.72 -10.52
C GLY A 504 -30.93 -2.06 -9.50
N HIS A 505 -29.71 -2.33 -9.97
CA HIS A 505 -28.53 -2.58 -9.15
C HIS A 505 -27.36 -1.70 -9.61
N VAL A 506 -26.39 -1.48 -8.72
CA VAL A 506 -25.03 -1.06 -9.08
C VAL A 506 -24.13 -2.29 -9.08
N VAL A 507 -23.44 -2.54 -10.17
CA VAL A 507 -22.38 -3.54 -10.29
C VAL A 507 -21.05 -2.85 -9.97
N LEU A 508 -20.23 -3.45 -9.12
CA LEU A 508 -18.90 -2.96 -8.74
C LEU A 508 -17.88 -4.08 -8.91
N ASP A 509 -16.95 -3.89 -9.85
CA ASP A 509 -15.85 -4.81 -10.13
C ASP A 509 -14.57 -4.23 -9.53
N ILE A 510 -13.83 -5.00 -8.73
CA ILE A 510 -12.76 -4.49 -7.86
C ILE A 510 -11.67 -5.55 -7.62
N CYS A 511 -10.41 -5.14 -7.58
CA CYS A 511 -9.28 -6.01 -7.22
C CYS A 511 -9.13 -6.05 -5.68
N CYS A 512 -9.47 -7.18 -5.06
CA CYS A 512 -9.49 -7.35 -3.62
C CYS A 512 -8.34 -8.25 -3.12
N TYR A 513 -7.76 -7.87 -2.01
CA TYR A 513 -6.84 -8.65 -1.19
C TYR A 513 -7.54 -9.05 0.10
N LYS A 514 -7.10 -10.17 0.69
CA LYS A 514 -7.61 -10.61 2.00
C LYS A 514 -7.39 -9.54 3.08
N ASP A 515 -6.21 -8.96 3.09
CA ASP A 515 -5.75 -7.99 4.09
C ASP A 515 -4.62 -7.13 3.48
N PRO A 516 -4.09 -6.11 4.18
CA PRO A 516 -3.11 -5.19 3.61
C PRO A 516 -1.67 -5.73 3.62
N ALA A 517 -1.45 -7.03 3.81
CA ALA A 517 -0.11 -7.63 3.82
C ALA A 517 0.69 -7.37 2.54
N MET A 518 0.02 -7.13 1.41
CA MET A 518 0.67 -6.70 0.16
C MET A 518 1.52 -5.43 0.35
N LEU A 519 1.12 -4.49 1.21
CA LEU A 519 1.95 -3.31 1.53
C LEU A 519 3.28 -3.70 2.19
N ASN A 520 3.27 -4.76 3.02
CA ASN A 520 4.50 -5.27 3.64
C ASN A 520 5.44 -5.92 2.61
N CYS A 521 4.87 -6.52 1.56
CA CYS A 521 5.63 -7.10 0.45
C CYS A 521 6.41 -6.05 -0.36
N MET A 522 6.02 -4.77 -0.27
CA MET A 522 6.64 -3.64 -0.98
C MET A 522 7.77 -2.96 -0.19
N TYR A 523 8.12 -3.47 1.01
CA TYR A 523 9.37 -3.10 1.65
C TYR A 523 10.56 -3.73 0.92
N VAL A 524 11.65 -2.96 0.77
CA VAL A 524 12.87 -3.40 0.07
C VAL A 524 13.46 -4.65 0.68
N ASP A 525 13.49 -4.73 2.02
CA ASP A 525 13.99 -5.91 2.72
C ASP A 525 13.08 -7.13 2.50
N THR A 526 11.76 -6.94 2.51
CA THR A 526 10.81 -8.03 2.23
C THR A 526 10.95 -8.54 0.79
N MET A 527 11.07 -7.63 -0.19
CA MET A 527 11.31 -7.97 -1.59
C MET A 527 12.61 -8.76 -1.77
N ARG A 528 13.73 -8.31 -1.16
CA ARG A 528 15.02 -9.01 -1.24
C ARG A 528 14.98 -10.41 -0.65
N ASN A 529 14.17 -10.61 0.38
CA ASN A 529 14.05 -11.88 1.08
C ASN A 529 12.86 -12.71 0.58
N MET A 530 12.19 -12.33 -0.52
CA MET A 530 10.98 -13.01 -0.96
C MET A 530 11.21 -14.49 -1.24
N GLN A 531 12.37 -14.87 -1.78
CA GLN A 531 12.71 -16.27 -2.09
C GLN A 531 12.77 -17.18 -0.87
N ASN A 532 12.81 -16.60 0.34
CA ASN A 532 12.81 -17.32 1.61
C ASN A 532 11.45 -17.30 2.32
N ASN A 533 10.42 -16.66 1.75
CA ASN A 533 9.12 -16.48 2.38
C ASN A 533 8.02 -17.27 1.63
N PRO A 534 7.57 -18.42 2.16
CA PRO A 534 6.54 -19.24 1.51
C PRO A 534 5.17 -18.55 1.45
N ASP A 535 4.92 -17.52 2.26
CA ASP A 535 3.65 -16.79 2.29
C ASP A 535 3.63 -15.57 1.35
N TYR A 536 4.76 -15.20 0.73
CA TYR A 536 4.85 -13.98 -0.08
C TYR A 536 3.81 -13.95 -1.21
N ALA A 537 3.62 -15.06 -1.94
CA ALA A 537 2.62 -15.12 -2.99
C ALA A 537 1.20 -14.95 -2.46
N LYS A 538 0.86 -15.59 -1.34
CA LYS A 538 -0.45 -15.45 -0.68
C LYS A 538 -0.71 -14.01 -0.24
N MET A 539 0.31 -13.33 0.30
CA MET A 539 0.22 -11.94 0.74
C MET A 539 0.05 -10.95 -0.42
N PHE A 540 0.60 -11.27 -1.61
CA PHE A 540 0.63 -10.38 -2.78
C PHE A 540 -0.53 -10.60 -3.77
N ARG A 541 -1.42 -11.55 -3.46
CA ARG A 541 -2.45 -12.02 -4.38
C ARG A 541 -3.73 -11.19 -4.32
N GLY A 542 -3.95 -10.35 -5.33
CA GLY A 542 -5.21 -9.63 -5.54
C GLY A 542 -6.16 -10.41 -6.44
N ARG A 543 -7.44 -10.53 -6.09
CA ARG A 543 -8.47 -11.24 -6.89
C ARG A 543 -9.52 -10.27 -7.44
N PRO A 544 -9.90 -10.34 -8.73
CA PRO A 544 -10.95 -9.52 -9.28
C PRO A 544 -12.33 -10.06 -8.86
N LEU A 545 -13.05 -9.28 -8.06
CA LEU A 545 -14.35 -9.62 -7.49
C LEU A 545 -15.44 -8.69 -8.03
N ARG A 546 -16.66 -9.20 -8.19
CA ARG A 546 -17.85 -8.45 -8.57
C ARG A 546 -18.87 -8.43 -7.44
N PHE A 547 -19.21 -7.23 -6.98
CA PHE A 547 -20.34 -6.97 -6.09
C PHE A 547 -21.55 -6.51 -6.90
N VAL A 548 -22.74 -6.94 -6.51
CA VAL A 548 -24.01 -6.47 -7.09
C VAL A 548 -24.88 -5.88 -5.98
N LEU A 549 -25.10 -4.57 -6.05
CA LEU A 549 -25.64 -3.74 -4.99
C LEU A 549 -27.10 -3.35 -5.31
N PRO A 550 -28.11 -3.93 -4.66
CA PRO A 550 -29.52 -3.68 -4.99
C PRO A 550 -29.98 -2.27 -4.58
N LEU A 551 -30.52 -1.51 -5.53
CA LEU A 551 -31.03 -0.15 -5.29
C LEU A 551 -32.46 -0.16 -4.73
N ASN A 552 -33.30 -1.10 -5.18
CA ASN A 552 -34.69 -1.25 -4.74
C ASN A 552 -34.82 -2.19 -3.54
N CYS A 553 -34.04 -1.93 -2.51
CA CYS A 553 -34.15 -2.59 -1.23
C CYS A 553 -35.18 -1.80 -0.40
N GLY A 554 -36.34 -2.38 -0.06
CA GLY A 554 -37.48 -1.77 0.65
C GLY A 554 -37.21 -1.23 2.07
N THR A 555 -36.16 -0.43 2.20
CA THR A 555 -35.69 0.26 3.40
C THR A 555 -36.24 1.68 3.49
N GLU A 556 -37.28 2.01 2.70
CA GLU A 556 -38.04 3.24 2.90
C GLU A 556 -38.34 3.37 4.40
N ARG A 557 -37.81 4.43 5.00
CA ARG A 557 -38.16 4.83 6.37
C ARG A 557 -39.67 4.96 6.41
N ALA A 558 -40.35 3.91 6.89
CA ALA A 558 -41.74 3.99 7.25
C ALA A 558 -41.88 5.20 8.17
N LYS A 559 -42.53 6.26 7.68
CA LYS A 559 -42.93 7.42 8.47
C LYS A 559 -44.01 6.96 9.44
N GLY A 560 -43.60 6.27 10.51
CA GLY A 560 -44.45 5.78 11.57
C GLY A 560 -43.62 5.72 12.84
N ARG A 561 -44.06 6.42 13.89
CA ARG A 561 -43.43 6.40 15.21
C ARG A 561 -43.17 4.95 15.65
N PRO A 562 -41.98 4.62 16.19
CA PRO A 562 -41.78 3.29 16.76
C PRO A 562 -42.68 3.14 17.99
N ALA A 563 -43.46 2.05 18.02
CA ALA A 563 -44.11 1.59 19.23
C ALA A 563 -43.02 1.23 20.25
N ALA A 564 -43.19 1.67 21.49
CA ALA A 564 -42.22 1.46 22.57
C ALA A 564 -42.02 -0.04 22.86
N GLY A 565 -40.87 -0.59 22.47
CA GLY A 565 -40.36 -1.89 22.91
C GLY A 565 -39.57 -1.78 24.23
N PRO A 566 -39.42 -2.87 24.99
CA PRO A 566 -38.94 -2.83 26.37
C PRO A 566 -37.45 -2.49 26.45
N LYS A 567 -37.10 -1.67 27.46
CA LYS A 567 -35.73 -1.27 27.77
C LYS A 567 -34.92 -2.49 28.24
N GLY A 568 -34.05 -3.01 27.37
CA GLY A 568 -33.03 -4.02 27.68
C GLY A 568 -31.64 -3.55 27.22
N SER A 569 -30.61 -3.90 28.00
CA SER A 569 -29.22 -3.40 27.91
C SER A 569 -28.50 -3.72 26.59
N SER A 570 -27.84 -2.72 26.02
CA SER A 570 -27.11 -2.72 24.73
C SER A 570 -25.72 -3.36 24.76
N ALA A 571 -25.52 -4.50 25.42
CA ALA A 571 -24.20 -5.14 25.53
C ALA A 571 -24.17 -6.63 25.18
N ALA A 572 -25.32 -7.26 24.88
CA ALA A 572 -25.40 -8.68 24.57
C ALA A 572 -25.57 -8.99 23.06
N ALA A 573 -25.77 -7.97 22.22
CA ALA A 573 -25.97 -8.18 20.79
C ALA A 573 -24.65 -8.44 20.05
N ASP A 574 -23.57 -7.74 20.39
CA ASP A 574 -22.27 -7.78 19.66
C ASP A 574 -21.61 -9.16 19.61
N ALA A 575 -21.82 -10.01 20.62
CA ALA A 575 -21.24 -11.36 20.68
C ALA A 575 -21.99 -12.42 19.84
N SER A 576 -23.20 -12.12 19.35
CA SER A 576 -23.98 -13.02 18.49
C SER A 576 -23.73 -12.79 16.99
N TRP A 577 -23.04 -11.70 16.61
CA TRP A 577 -22.87 -11.28 15.21
C TRP A 577 -21.69 -11.94 14.50
N SER A 578 -20.57 -12.16 15.22
CA SER A 578 -19.40 -12.88 14.68
C SER A 578 -19.79 -14.29 14.26
N ASP A 579 -20.58 -14.95 15.10
CA ASP A 579 -20.97 -16.35 14.92
C ASP A 579 -21.96 -16.48 13.77
N MET A 580 -22.98 -15.59 13.69
CA MET A 580 -23.95 -15.59 12.59
C MET A 580 -23.30 -15.38 11.21
N TRP A 581 -22.26 -14.57 11.12
CA TRP A 581 -21.52 -14.39 9.88
C TRP A 581 -20.67 -15.60 9.54
N GLN A 582 -19.93 -16.17 10.50
CA GLN A 582 -19.12 -17.37 10.24
C GLN A 582 -20.00 -18.50 9.68
N HIS A 583 -21.25 -18.59 10.15
CA HIS A 583 -22.25 -19.49 9.59
C HIS A 583 -22.81 -19.06 8.21
N LEU A 584 -22.69 -17.78 7.81
CA LEU A 584 -22.97 -17.35 6.44
C LEU A 584 -22.06 -17.98 5.40
N GLY A 585 -20.83 -18.34 5.77
CA GLY A 585 -19.87 -19.03 4.91
C GLY A 585 -20.34 -20.42 4.44
N SER A 586 -21.27 -21.06 5.15
CA SER A 586 -21.75 -22.42 4.86
C SER A 586 -23.15 -22.48 4.22
N PHE A 587 -23.76 -21.33 3.87
CA PHE A 587 -25.11 -21.33 3.28
C PHE A 587 -25.07 -21.56 1.77
N SER A 588 -25.44 -22.77 1.35
CA SER A 588 -25.98 -22.98 0.01
C SER A 588 -27.40 -22.41 -0.06
N ALA A 589 -27.77 -21.83 -1.20
CA ALA A 589 -29.10 -21.26 -1.41
C ALA A 589 -30.16 -22.37 -1.32
N GLY A 590 -30.79 -22.52 -0.15
CA GLY A 590 -31.93 -23.42 0.02
C GLY A 590 -32.09 -24.08 1.39
N ASP A 591 -31.08 -24.08 2.27
CA ASP A 591 -31.17 -24.84 3.53
C ASP A 591 -31.62 -24.01 4.74
N SER A 592 -32.67 -24.49 5.39
CA SER A 592 -33.20 -23.94 6.64
C SER A 592 -32.22 -24.17 7.78
N THR A 593 -31.78 -23.11 8.45
CA THR A 593 -31.10 -23.20 9.74
C THR A 593 -32.03 -23.70 10.84
N ASP A 594 -31.46 -24.35 11.86
CA ASP A 594 -32.10 -24.66 13.15
C ASP A 594 -32.59 -23.40 13.92
N SER A 595 -32.31 -22.19 13.40
CA SER A 595 -32.81 -20.89 13.88
C SER A 595 -33.99 -20.30 13.08
N GLY A 596 -34.45 -20.96 12.00
CA GLY A 596 -35.65 -20.59 11.25
C GLY A 596 -35.56 -19.31 10.38
N LEU A 597 -34.37 -18.75 10.15
CA LEU A 597 -34.17 -17.55 9.33
C LEU A 597 -33.97 -17.90 7.86
N VAL A 598 -34.90 -17.49 6.99
CA VAL A 598 -34.77 -17.57 5.52
C VAL A 598 -34.30 -16.22 4.99
N LEU A 599 -33.06 -16.15 4.50
CA LEU A 599 -32.52 -14.94 3.88
C LEU A 599 -32.87 -14.93 2.38
N GLN A 600 -33.56 -13.89 1.94
CA GLN A 600 -33.87 -13.69 0.53
C GLN A 600 -32.70 -12.98 -0.17
N ASN A 601 -32.16 -13.59 -1.23
CA ASN A 601 -31.21 -12.91 -2.10
C ASN A 601 -31.92 -11.80 -2.87
N LEU A 602 -31.39 -10.58 -2.76
CA LEU A 602 -31.87 -9.38 -3.43
C LEU A 602 -31.31 -9.23 -4.85
N VAL A 603 -30.20 -9.89 -5.17
CA VAL A 603 -29.60 -9.82 -6.52
C VAL A 603 -30.50 -10.55 -7.51
N GLN A 604 -31.02 -9.81 -8.50
CA GLN A 604 -31.90 -10.34 -9.55
C GLN A 604 -31.23 -10.46 -10.93
N ILE A 605 -29.94 -10.14 -11.04
CA ILE A 605 -29.19 -10.25 -12.30
C ILE A 605 -28.92 -11.73 -12.57
N GLU A 606 -29.53 -12.28 -13.63
CA GLU A 606 -29.51 -13.73 -13.93
C GLU A 606 -28.10 -14.29 -14.19
N ASP A 607 -27.20 -13.49 -14.76
CA ASP A 607 -25.83 -13.86 -15.14
C ASP A 607 -24.79 -13.58 -14.03
N SER A 608 -25.23 -13.35 -12.79
CA SER A 608 -24.36 -13.09 -11.64
C SER A 608 -24.61 -14.07 -10.50
N LYS A 609 -23.54 -14.61 -9.93
CA LYS A 609 -23.53 -15.42 -8.71
C LYS A 609 -23.38 -14.59 -7.43
N ALA A 610 -23.12 -13.28 -7.54
CA ALA A 610 -23.08 -12.39 -6.39
C ALA A 610 -24.43 -12.39 -5.66
N THR A 611 -24.40 -12.21 -4.35
CA THR A 611 -25.62 -12.24 -3.53
C THR A 611 -25.68 -11.04 -2.59
N ALA A 612 -26.89 -10.63 -2.22
CA ALA A 612 -27.10 -9.56 -1.26
C ALA A 612 -28.30 -9.88 -0.37
N TYR A 613 -28.17 -9.72 0.93
CA TYR A 613 -29.19 -10.12 1.92
C TYR A 613 -29.56 -8.96 2.84
N VAL A 614 -30.85 -8.83 3.16
CA VAL A 614 -31.28 -7.95 4.25
C VAL A 614 -31.00 -8.64 5.58
N MET A 615 -30.17 -8.02 6.40
CA MET A 615 -29.80 -8.51 7.71
C MET A 615 -30.85 -8.13 8.78
N PRO A 616 -30.89 -8.79 9.96
CA PRO A 616 -31.86 -8.46 11.02
C PRO A 616 -31.83 -7.01 11.51
N ASN A 617 -30.66 -6.35 11.47
CA ASN A 617 -30.49 -4.92 11.76
C ASN A 617 -30.89 -3.99 10.59
N ARG A 618 -31.47 -4.56 9.51
CA ARG A 618 -31.88 -3.90 8.27
C ARG A 618 -30.73 -3.37 7.40
N THR A 619 -29.48 -3.70 7.70
CA THR A 619 -28.39 -3.44 6.74
C THR A 619 -28.43 -4.45 5.61
N ILE A 620 -27.76 -4.14 4.50
CA ILE A 620 -27.65 -5.04 3.36
C ILE A 620 -26.24 -5.59 3.33
N PHE A 621 -26.12 -6.90 3.45
CA PHE A 621 -24.86 -7.62 3.38
C PHE A 621 -24.66 -8.21 2.00
N CYS A 622 -23.57 -7.86 1.33
CA CYS A 622 -23.25 -8.28 -0.03
C CYS A 622 -22.11 -9.30 0.00
N LYS A 623 -22.24 -10.36 -0.79
CA LYS A 623 -21.15 -11.30 -1.09
C LYS A 623 -20.82 -11.21 -2.58
N PRO A 624 -19.54 -11.07 -2.94
CA PRO A 624 -19.14 -10.93 -4.32
C PRO A 624 -19.14 -12.28 -5.04
N GLU A 625 -19.03 -12.24 -6.36
CA GLU A 625 -18.58 -13.37 -7.18
C GLU A 625 -17.14 -13.14 -7.69
N LEU A 626 -16.43 -14.23 -7.98
CA LEU A 626 -15.11 -14.18 -8.61
C LEU A 626 -15.25 -13.94 -10.13
N LEU A 627 -14.51 -12.97 -10.68
CA LEU A 627 -14.49 -12.70 -12.12
C LEU A 627 -13.49 -13.57 -12.87
N CYS A 628 -12.35 -13.85 -12.26
CA CYS A 628 -11.28 -14.62 -12.84
C CYS A 628 -10.44 -15.28 -11.75
N ASP A 629 -10.20 -16.58 -11.89
CA ASP A 629 -9.26 -17.33 -11.05
C ASP A 629 -7.81 -17.12 -11.53
N LEU A 630 -7.36 -15.87 -11.44
CA LEU A 630 -5.95 -15.47 -11.56
C LEU A 630 -5.79 -14.13 -10.84
N GLY A 631 -4.61 -13.92 -10.26
CA GLY A 631 -4.25 -12.65 -9.64
C GLY A 631 -4.40 -11.51 -10.65
N CYS A 632 -5.08 -10.43 -10.31
CA CYS A 632 -5.22 -9.28 -11.19
C CYS A 632 -4.93 -8.00 -10.42
N GLU A 633 -4.10 -7.14 -11.00
CA GLU A 633 -4.00 -5.77 -10.55
C GLU A 633 -3.79 -4.74 -11.67
N THR A 634 -3.84 -3.46 -11.29
CA THR A 634 -3.73 -2.30 -12.17
C THR A 634 -4.65 -2.41 -13.39
N PRO A 635 -5.97 -2.60 -13.16
CA PRO A 635 -6.93 -2.86 -14.22
C PRO A 635 -7.16 -1.65 -15.12
N ARG A 636 -7.40 -1.92 -16.41
CA ARG A 636 -7.79 -0.95 -17.42
C ARG A 636 -8.92 -1.49 -18.28
N ILE A 637 -9.74 -0.59 -18.80
CA ILE A 637 -10.89 -0.87 -19.66
C ILE A 637 -10.84 0.07 -20.88
N TYR A 638 -11.78 -0.08 -21.81
CA TYR A 638 -12.07 1.00 -22.78
C TYR A 638 -12.76 2.17 -22.06
N TYR A 639 -11.93 2.97 -21.39
CA TYR A 639 -12.33 3.92 -20.37
C TYR A 639 -13.24 5.03 -20.90
N GLU A 640 -12.90 5.61 -22.06
CA GLU A 640 -13.60 6.75 -22.64
C GLU A 640 -15.07 6.44 -22.97
N ARG A 641 -15.39 5.17 -23.24
CA ARG A 641 -16.74 4.74 -23.63
C ARG A 641 -17.47 3.97 -22.52
N HIS A 642 -16.74 3.28 -21.65
CA HIS A 642 -17.30 2.31 -20.69
C HIS A 642 -17.09 2.64 -19.22
N LEU A 643 -16.39 3.74 -18.86
CA LEU A 643 -16.36 4.21 -17.47
C LEU A 643 -17.79 4.45 -16.98
N GLY A 644 -18.17 3.84 -15.86
CA GLY A 644 -19.49 4.06 -15.27
C GLY A 644 -20.64 3.36 -15.98
N ARG A 645 -20.33 2.55 -17.01
CA ARG A 645 -21.30 1.94 -17.93
C ARG A 645 -21.07 0.44 -18.07
N PRO A 646 -22.08 -0.33 -18.50
CA PRO A 646 -21.91 -1.74 -18.80
C PRO A 646 -20.74 -1.98 -19.75
N TYR A 647 -19.94 -2.99 -19.46
CA TYR A 647 -18.71 -3.32 -20.16
C TYR A 647 -18.47 -4.84 -20.12
N ARG A 648 -17.56 -5.33 -20.95
CA ARG A 648 -17.24 -6.75 -21.10
C ARG A 648 -15.79 -7.08 -20.82
N TYR A 649 -14.85 -6.20 -21.13
CA TYR A 649 -13.42 -6.53 -21.07
C TYR A 649 -12.65 -5.60 -20.12
N PHE A 650 -11.81 -6.20 -19.28
CA PHE A 650 -10.71 -5.48 -18.66
C PHE A 650 -9.37 -6.14 -18.97
N TYR A 651 -8.31 -5.34 -18.85
CA TYR A 651 -6.92 -5.70 -19.03
C TYR A 651 -6.18 -5.43 -17.72
N ALA A 652 -5.27 -6.29 -17.30
CA ALA A 652 -4.56 -6.16 -16.04
C ALA A 652 -3.17 -6.79 -16.11
N ILE A 653 -2.34 -6.53 -15.10
CA ILE A 653 -1.18 -7.39 -14.81
C ILE A 653 -1.64 -8.58 -13.97
N SER A 654 -1.04 -9.74 -14.18
CA SER A 654 -1.13 -10.85 -13.24
C SER A 654 -0.40 -10.47 -11.96
N SER A 655 -1.04 -10.67 -10.80
CA SER A 655 -0.41 -10.44 -9.49
C SER A 655 0.13 -11.72 -8.84
N ASP A 656 0.02 -12.87 -9.50
CA ASP A 656 0.47 -14.16 -8.96
C ASP A 656 1.98 -14.33 -9.21
N VAL A 657 2.78 -14.03 -8.19
CA VAL A 657 4.26 -14.10 -8.23
C VAL A 657 4.81 -15.53 -8.23
N ASP A 658 3.98 -16.50 -7.84
CA ASP A 658 4.23 -17.94 -7.89
C ASP A 658 3.79 -18.59 -9.22
N ALA A 659 3.24 -17.81 -10.15
CA ALA A 659 2.97 -18.29 -11.49
C ALA A 659 4.26 -18.68 -12.22
N SER A 660 4.16 -19.56 -13.22
CA SER A 660 5.28 -19.93 -14.09
C SER A 660 5.91 -18.71 -14.78
N ASN A 661 5.10 -17.67 -15.02
CA ASN A 661 5.56 -16.40 -15.55
C ASN A 661 4.89 -15.23 -14.80
N PRO A 662 5.55 -14.64 -13.78
CA PRO A 662 4.96 -13.57 -12.98
C PRO A 662 4.83 -12.23 -13.74
N GLY A 663 5.51 -12.09 -14.89
CA GLY A 663 5.36 -10.96 -15.83
C GLY A 663 4.19 -11.10 -16.80
N THR A 664 3.08 -11.70 -16.37
CA THR A 664 1.94 -11.98 -17.27
C THR A 664 1.00 -10.77 -17.38
N LEU A 665 0.57 -10.44 -18.60
CA LEU A 665 -0.60 -9.60 -18.85
C LEU A 665 -1.83 -10.49 -19.02
N ILE A 666 -3.00 -9.99 -18.64
CA ILE A 666 -4.27 -10.70 -18.76
C ILE A 666 -5.36 -9.79 -19.35
N LYS A 667 -6.17 -10.36 -20.23
CA LYS A 667 -7.48 -9.86 -20.64
C LYS A 667 -8.55 -10.77 -20.05
N VAL A 668 -9.57 -10.19 -19.41
CA VAL A 668 -10.69 -10.93 -18.83
C VAL A 668 -12.00 -10.51 -19.49
N ASP A 669 -12.79 -11.49 -19.89
CA ASP A 669 -14.19 -11.32 -20.30
C ASP A 669 -15.09 -11.50 -19.08
N VAL A 670 -15.66 -10.41 -18.56
CA VAL A 670 -16.43 -10.44 -17.30
C VAL A 670 -17.81 -11.08 -17.45
N VAL A 671 -18.25 -11.33 -18.68
CA VAL A 671 -19.53 -12.01 -18.99
C VAL A 671 -19.30 -13.51 -19.05
N THR A 672 -18.36 -13.97 -19.87
CA THR A 672 -18.09 -15.42 -20.01
C THR A 672 -17.16 -15.97 -18.93
N LYS A 673 -16.57 -15.09 -18.10
CA LYS A 673 -15.50 -15.40 -17.12
C LYS A 673 -14.26 -16.04 -17.77
N GLY A 674 -14.09 -15.82 -19.08
CA GLY A 674 -12.95 -16.31 -19.86
C GLY A 674 -11.76 -15.36 -19.74
N LYS A 675 -10.56 -15.88 -20.01
CA LYS A 675 -9.33 -15.07 -19.99
C LYS A 675 -8.39 -15.42 -21.14
N LEU A 676 -7.63 -14.43 -21.57
CA LEU A 676 -6.47 -14.57 -22.45
C LEU A 676 -5.26 -13.99 -21.72
N THR A 677 -4.10 -14.60 -21.88
CA THR A 677 -2.86 -14.15 -21.23
C THR A 677 -1.74 -13.99 -22.24
N TRP A 678 -0.88 -13.02 -22.00
CA TRP A 678 0.37 -12.84 -22.72
C TRP A 678 1.51 -12.85 -21.69
N CYS A 679 2.56 -13.61 -21.97
CA CYS A 679 3.74 -13.66 -21.13
C CYS A 679 4.96 -14.10 -21.95
N GLU A 680 6.15 -13.66 -21.56
CA GLU A 680 7.43 -14.09 -22.13
C GLU A 680 8.42 -14.28 -20.98
N GLU A 681 9.26 -15.31 -21.04
CA GLU A 681 10.23 -15.56 -19.97
C GLU A 681 11.14 -14.33 -19.80
N ASN A 682 11.41 -13.96 -18.55
CA ASN A 682 12.28 -12.83 -18.19
C ASN A 682 11.77 -11.45 -18.61
N VAL A 683 10.53 -11.32 -19.11
CA VAL A 683 9.94 -10.03 -19.50
C VAL A 683 8.88 -9.60 -18.49
N TYR A 684 8.97 -8.35 -18.03
CA TYR A 684 8.09 -7.78 -17.01
C TYR A 684 7.38 -6.54 -17.56
N PRO A 685 6.18 -6.70 -18.12
CA PRO A 685 5.38 -5.60 -18.61
C PRO A 685 4.79 -4.75 -17.47
N SER A 686 4.51 -3.48 -17.77
CA SER A 686 3.79 -2.55 -16.91
C SER A 686 2.28 -2.76 -16.99
N GLU A 687 1.52 -1.93 -16.27
CA GLU A 687 0.08 -1.77 -16.48
C GLU A 687 -0.27 -1.69 -17.99
N PRO A 688 -1.23 -2.50 -18.47
CA PRO A 688 -1.67 -2.49 -19.86
C PRO A 688 -2.66 -1.35 -20.15
N ILE A 689 -2.30 -0.42 -21.03
CA ILE A 689 -3.17 0.69 -21.44
C ILE A 689 -3.89 0.32 -22.75
N PHE A 690 -5.23 0.22 -22.69
CA PHE A 690 -6.04 0.07 -23.89
C PHE A 690 -6.10 1.38 -24.68
N VAL A 691 -5.96 1.29 -26.00
CA VAL A 691 -6.12 2.39 -26.95
C VAL A 691 -7.09 1.92 -28.06
N PRO A 692 -8.27 2.54 -28.21
CA PRO A 692 -9.23 2.13 -29.23
C PRO A 692 -8.71 2.39 -30.63
N ALA A 693 -9.14 1.59 -31.60
CA ALA A 693 -9.03 1.93 -33.01
C ALA A 693 -9.81 3.23 -33.32
N PRO A 694 -9.50 3.96 -34.41
CA PRO A 694 -10.19 5.22 -34.73
C PRO A 694 -11.71 5.10 -34.91
N ASP A 695 -12.18 3.95 -35.39
CA ASP A 695 -13.60 3.61 -35.53
C ASP A 695 -13.84 2.18 -34.99
N PRO A 696 -13.92 2.01 -33.66
CA PRO A 696 -13.91 0.69 -33.03
C PRO A 696 -15.26 -0.02 -33.22
N GLN A 697 -15.23 -1.21 -33.81
CA GLN A 697 -16.39 -2.05 -34.12
C GLN A 697 -16.84 -2.92 -32.94
N SER A 698 -15.97 -3.14 -31.95
CA SER A 698 -16.28 -3.80 -30.67
C SER A 698 -15.57 -3.11 -29.51
N GLU A 699 -15.96 -3.43 -28.27
CA GLU A 699 -15.36 -2.83 -27.05
C GLU A 699 -13.85 -3.06 -26.96
N ASP A 700 -13.37 -4.19 -27.49
CA ASP A 700 -11.97 -4.60 -27.53
C ASP A 700 -11.31 -4.37 -28.90
N ASP A 701 -11.89 -3.54 -29.76
CA ASP A 701 -11.32 -3.18 -31.06
C ASP A 701 -10.29 -2.05 -30.92
N GLY A 702 -9.02 -2.43 -30.90
CA GLY A 702 -7.91 -1.53 -30.64
C GLY A 702 -6.65 -2.29 -30.27
N VAL A 703 -5.74 -1.62 -29.56
CA VAL A 703 -4.50 -2.20 -29.06
C VAL A 703 -4.36 -2.06 -27.56
N VAL A 704 -3.51 -2.89 -26.97
CA VAL A 704 -3.04 -2.75 -25.59
C VAL A 704 -1.55 -2.45 -25.60
N LEU A 705 -1.16 -1.38 -24.92
CA LEU A 705 0.22 -0.94 -24.78
C LEU A 705 0.76 -1.26 -23.38
N ALA A 706 1.96 -1.81 -23.31
CA ALA A 706 2.65 -2.00 -22.03
C ALA A 706 4.15 -1.68 -22.17
N ALA A 707 4.69 -0.91 -21.22
CA ALA A 707 6.13 -0.72 -21.13
C ALA A 707 6.76 -2.02 -20.59
N MET A 708 7.88 -2.45 -21.14
CA MET A 708 8.58 -3.68 -20.74
C MET A 708 9.94 -3.36 -20.14
N VAL A 709 10.31 -4.12 -19.12
CA VAL A 709 11.68 -4.26 -18.64
C VAL A 709 12.04 -5.74 -18.60
N TRP A 710 13.32 -6.07 -18.70
CA TRP A 710 13.80 -7.45 -18.62
C TRP A 710 14.40 -7.72 -17.25
N GLY A 711 14.23 -8.92 -16.72
CA GLY A 711 14.84 -9.36 -15.47
C GLY A 711 16.33 -9.72 -15.62
N ARG A 712 16.91 -10.24 -14.52
CA ARG A 712 18.26 -10.79 -14.41
C ARG A 712 19.32 -9.76 -14.82
N GLU A 713 20.23 -10.14 -15.71
CA GLU A 713 21.36 -9.32 -16.15
C GLU A 713 20.98 -8.23 -17.16
N GLU A 714 19.72 -8.21 -17.64
CA GLU A 714 19.27 -7.33 -18.72
C GLU A 714 18.67 -6.00 -18.21
N GLN A 715 19.30 -5.43 -17.18
CA GLN A 715 18.73 -4.30 -16.44
C GLN A 715 18.63 -3.01 -17.25
N ASN A 716 19.44 -2.88 -18.31
CA ASN A 716 19.50 -1.72 -19.21
C ASN A 716 18.66 -1.89 -20.50
N ARG A 717 17.70 -2.82 -20.50
CA ARG A 717 16.70 -2.93 -21.58
C ARG A 717 15.36 -2.35 -21.13
N ALA A 718 14.79 -1.52 -22.00
CA ALA A 718 13.42 -1.06 -21.93
C ALA A 718 12.70 -1.39 -23.24
N GLY A 719 11.37 -1.45 -23.22
CA GLY A 719 10.60 -1.70 -24.42
C GLY A 719 9.16 -1.21 -24.34
N LEU A 720 8.50 -1.20 -25.48
CA LEU A 720 7.06 -0.99 -25.62
C LEU A 720 6.48 -2.19 -26.35
N LEU A 721 5.51 -2.85 -25.73
CA LEU A 721 4.72 -3.93 -26.31
C LEU A 721 3.43 -3.36 -26.92
N VAL A 722 3.03 -3.89 -28.07
CA VAL A 722 1.75 -3.61 -28.72
C VAL A 722 1.02 -4.93 -28.97
N LEU A 723 -0.05 -5.17 -28.21
CA LEU A 723 -0.92 -6.33 -28.38
C LEU A 723 -2.18 -5.93 -29.14
N ASP A 724 -2.70 -6.85 -29.96
CA ASP A 724 -4.08 -6.77 -30.44
C ASP A 724 -5.01 -6.95 -29.25
N ALA A 725 -5.88 -5.98 -28.99
CA ALA A 725 -6.70 -5.99 -27.80
C ALA A 725 -7.80 -7.08 -27.82
N LYS A 726 -8.10 -7.65 -28.99
CA LYS A 726 -9.14 -8.65 -29.20
C LYS A 726 -8.62 -10.08 -29.00
N SER A 727 -7.62 -10.48 -29.78
CA SER A 727 -6.97 -11.79 -29.71
C SER A 727 -5.93 -11.88 -28.60
N PHE A 728 -5.47 -10.74 -28.07
CA PHE A 728 -4.40 -10.63 -27.09
C PHE A 728 -3.04 -11.19 -27.58
N THR A 729 -2.88 -11.27 -28.90
CA THR A 729 -1.63 -11.65 -29.56
C THR A 729 -0.78 -10.43 -29.84
N GLU A 730 0.54 -10.59 -29.82
CA GLU A 730 1.44 -9.50 -30.14
C GLU A 730 1.39 -9.09 -31.61
N LEU A 731 1.20 -7.80 -31.84
CA LEU A 731 1.29 -7.17 -33.16
C LEU A 731 2.72 -6.72 -33.44
N GLY A 732 3.37 -6.13 -32.44
CA GLY A 732 4.76 -5.74 -32.50
C GLY A 732 5.28 -5.21 -31.18
N ARG A 733 6.57 -4.91 -31.15
CA ARG A 733 7.24 -4.29 -30.01
C ARG A 733 8.36 -3.37 -30.47
N CYS A 734 8.80 -2.49 -29.60
CA CYS A 734 10.02 -1.71 -29.78
C CYS A 734 10.91 -1.89 -28.56
N GLU A 735 12.22 -2.03 -28.77
CA GLU A 735 13.18 -2.22 -27.70
C GLU A 735 14.30 -1.18 -27.75
N PHE A 736 14.80 -0.84 -26.58
CA PHE A 736 15.78 0.21 -26.34
C PHE A 736 16.89 -0.31 -25.43
N VAL A 737 18.13 0.10 -25.73
CA VAL A 737 19.28 -0.07 -24.83
C VAL A 737 19.55 1.26 -24.16
N THR A 738 19.50 1.29 -22.84
CA THR A 738 19.68 2.50 -22.03
C THR A 738 21.10 2.58 -21.46
N PRO A 739 21.56 3.78 -21.06
CA PRO A 739 22.90 3.94 -20.48
C PRO A 739 23.05 3.32 -19.08
N GLY A 740 21.96 2.97 -18.41
CA GLY A 740 21.96 2.33 -17.09
C GLY A 740 20.64 1.59 -16.81
N PRO A 741 20.48 1.04 -15.59
CA PRO A 741 19.30 0.26 -15.22
C PRO A 741 17.98 1.02 -15.39
N VAL A 742 16.94 0.35 -15.89
CA VAL A 742 15.59 0.91 -16.06
C VAL A 742 14.65 0.31 -15.00
N PRO A 743 14.13 1.14 -14.08
CA PRO A 743 13.10 0.72 -13.14
C PRO A 743 11.75 0.45 -13.82
N LYS A 744 10.95 -0.42 -13.20
CA LYS A 744 9.56 -0.67 -13.62
C LYS A 744 8.63 0.47 -13.18
N CYS A 745 7.74 0.91 -14.07
CA CYS A 745 6.75 1.95 -13.81
C CYS A 745 5.39 1.42 -13.30
N LEU A 746 4.56 2.30 -12.71
CA LEU A 746 3.27 2.01 -12.06
C LEU A 746 2.06 2.40 -12.90
N HIS A 747 1.75 3.69 -13.02
CA HIS A 747 0.56 4.18 -13.73
C HIS A 747 0.88 5.25 -14.77
N GLY A 748 -0.09 5.52 -15.64
CA GLY A 748 0.13 6.38 -16.79
C GLY A 748 -1.08 6.56 -17.68
N TRP A 749 -0.85 7.28 -18.77
CA TRP A 749 -1.86 7.74 -19.70
C TRP A 749 -1.33 7.67 -21.13
N PHE A 750 -2.17 7.29 -22.08
CA PHE A 750 -1.86 7.42 -23.50
C PHE A 750 -2.47 8.72 -24.03
N GLN A 751 -1.63 9.60 -24.53
CA GLN A 751 -2.04 10.86 -25.17
C GLN A 751 -1.99 10.66 -26.69
N PRO A 752 -3.13 10.60 -27.39
CA PRO A 752 -3.14 10.57 -28.85
C PRO A 752 -2.54 11.86 -29.42
N THR A 753 -1.83 11.76 -30.54
CA THR A 753 -1.46 12.94 -31.32
C THR A 753 -2.76 13.60 -31.79
N ALA A 754 -2.90 14.92 -31.59
CA ALA A 754 -4.06 15.65 -32.08
C ALA A 754 -4.22 15.36 -33.59
N THR A 755 -5.29 14.67 -33.97
CA THR A 755 -5.68 14.57 -35.36
C THR A 755 -6.03 15.99 -35.77
N THR A 756 -5.16 16.60 -36.59
CA THR A 756 -5.58 17.73 -37.40
C THR A 756 -6.66 17.19 -38.32
N THR A 757 -7.91 17.27 -37.87
CA THR A 757 -9.03 17.36 -38.79
C THR A 757 -8.73 18.58 -39.64
N LYS A 758 -8.12 18.34 -40.80
CA LYS A 758 -8.21 19.30 -41.90
C LYS A 758 -9.71 19.51 -42.06
N GLY A 759 -10.18 20.66 -41.64
CA GLY A 759 -11.55 21.08 -41.89
C GLY A 759 -11.74 21.03 -43.40
N ASP A 760 -12.65 20.17 -43.82
CA ASP A 760 -13.30 20.29 -45.12
C ASP A 760 -14.39 21.36 -45.05
#